data_AF-A0A940ZSM0-F1
#
_entry.id   AF-A0A940ZSM0-F1
#
_cell.length_a   1.000
_cell.length_b   1.000
_cell.length_c   1.000
_cell.angle_alpha   90.00
_cell.angle_beta   90.00
_cell.angle_gamma   90.00
#
_symmetry.space_group_name_H-M   'P 1'
#
loop_
_entity.id
_entity.type
_entity.pdbx_description
1 polymer ?
#
loop_
_entity_poly.entity_id
_entity_poly.type
_entity_poly.pdbx_seq_one_letter_code
_entity_poly.pdbx_strand_id
1 'polypeptide(L)'
;MKRKNKLIVCILIISFLTSLIYPCNIYASAVKIVTIENINATVCVNQSYSLPKTVDALMSNNKTQKTAVTWKPEIAKTSKTGTFEYRGTVKGYPKPVILRLKVVAAKSVRPRVVVDGKVNEISGYLISGEYYFKPQEIEQAMSGSSKLFDSTMLDRKTVITESVILNNEKYIKIHDIAKAMNFSYKHDTVLDAAYIWTDQWYDESEQSTSEEIVRAEKLGIGKLPAKDQPITYQQLFKMLDRAVELVDSSKLKTWKTKMPKARKSSRTITRYNGMMAVLKAAQTIGGEYLDWNTDWLTLYNIIGEPWDECIVDSQFFNGLEQIKIGDTDLQYDAAAYFYSMGRKSLVSGNTLFDYDEAKNSMHPSDKLTCKEALIAVIRLVESKAVKSGMILLSQSGSYNKDIITDTLIARAKKQPQPTVQHLPKYRGPGCYGLSIGERIDWNEEDIRTFSEWGFNYLRVLMEYQLMFNGDITKVDLSALNKLDQLISWGMKYNVHIDFQIPDYPGWETKWDTEKNEYTADVDIYTNKKHQKQTAAMWEFLAKRYKGVPNSVLDFSVNHEPLNWTRSTEAFSGEHPSYEAVYVQVKKVIDAVRTADPDRLMFVETGYVADMDIDGNVFAMMFKNDNVVLTVKSMTINEFTYWDFFGKDDITNSGFLPDWPIVMPYASDWLSGDQSLKLNGALDKGTSVEMMFNQIKASGNLTVTDGVKEIYSSKVNRDSKSVKFTLNETAEELKFTYNADDGLSWSQINVTLPEKYAVSRIYKKDNPGKKPDFSEVKSSLIEIKPYWKDTIDFSTVITIKDDCTYTTNQGCNSLDKDTLLYKAKDWTKLTGELGVAGLTNEIELFNSYSSKDALTYYGDILSALNEYNISWNATILKNVIDAKEWGRYGIKPVTYGSKGQYSLDLELLKLLQSHQ
;
A
#
# COMPACT_ATOMS: atom_id res chain seq x y z
N MET A 1 -10.74 -69.81 -66.49
CA MET A 1 -11.95 -70.47 -67.05
C MET A 1 -12.37 -71.63 -66.14
N LYS A 2 -13.66 -72.03 -66.17
CA LYS A 2 -14.30 -73.14 -65.41
C LYS A 2 -14.56 -72.91 -63.89
N ARG A 3 -15.52 -73.69 -63.36
CA ARG A 3 -16.35 -73.60 -62.13
C ARG A 3 -15.74 -74.36 -60.91
N LYS A 4 -16.20 -74.36 -59.63
CA LYS A 4 -16.81 -73.38 -58.66
C LYS A 4 -17.09 -74.08 -57.26
N ASN A 5 -16.93 -73.39 -56.10
CA ASN A 5 -17.56 -73.59 -54.73
C ASN A 5 -17.08 -74.63 -53.63
N LYS A 6 -16.45 -74.12 -52.51
CA LYS A 6 -16.60 -74.41 -51.01
C LYS A 6 -16.31 -75.86 -50.42
N LEU A 7 -16.26 -76.23 -49.10
CA LEU A 7 -16.47 -75.61 -47.73
C LEU A 7 -15.83 -76.37 -46.47
N ILE A 8 -14.95 -75.74 -45.62
CA ILE A 8 -14.72 -75.89 -44.12
C ILE A 8 -14.29 -77.34 -43.59
N VAL A 9 -13.96 -77.84 -42.34
CA VAL A 9 -14.13 -77.59 -40.84
C VAL A 9 -12.90 -78.02 -39.93
N CYS A 10 -13.06 -78.27 -38.60
CA CYS A 10 -12.05 -78.28 -37.48
C CYS A 10 -12.50 -79.14 -36.24
N ILE A 11 -11.84 -79.44 -35.07
CA ILE A 11 -10.46 -79.53 -34.45
C ILE A 11 -10.58 -80.18 -33.00
N LEU A 12 -9.55 -80.87 -32.40
CA LEU A 12 -9.53 -81.34 -30.96
C LEU A 12 -8.16 -81.86 -30.40
N ILE A 13 -7.71 -81.51 -29.16
CA ILE A 13 -6.54 -82.07 -28.37
C ILE A 13 -6.65 -81.80 -26.83
N ILE A 14 -6.18 -82.70 -25.92
CA ILE A 14 -5.38 -82.50 -24.65
C ILE A 14 -5.41 -83.72 -23.67
N SER A 15 -4.41 -83.84 -22.76
CA SER A 15 -3.93 -85.06 -22.04
C SER A 15 -4.34 -85.24 -20.55
N PHE A 16 -3.95 -86.35 -19.91
CA PHE A 16 -4.34 -86.80 -18.56
C PHE A 16 -3.16 -87.37 -17.72
N LEU A 17 -3.15 -87.22 -16.37
CA LEU A 17 -2.19 -87.93 -15.47
C LEU A 17 -2.69 -88.15 -14.01
N THR A 18 -2.72 -89.42 -13.57
CA THR A 18 -2.50 -90.01 -12.22
C THR A 18 -3.02 -89.41 -10.88
N SER A 19 -3.95 -90.16 -10.25
CA SER A 19 -3.90 -90.76 -8.88
C SER A 19 -4.15 -89.98 -7.56
N LEU A 20 -5.22 -90.41 -6.86
CA LEU A 20 -5.47 -90.55 -5.39
C LEU A 20 -5.16 -89.41 -4.40
N ILE A 21 -6.22 -88.92 -3.73
CA ILE A 21 -6.34 -88.80 -2.25
C ILE A 21 -7.85 -88.67 -1.88
N TYR A 22 -8.18 -88.94 -0.60
CA TYR A 22 -9.52 -89.05 -0.02
C TYR A 22 -10.55 -87.95 -0.39
N PRO A 23 -11.87 -88.28 -0.41
CA PRO A 23 -12.96 -87.30 -0.56
C PRO A 23 -13.13 -86.45 0.71
N CYS A 24 -12.29 -85.44 0.87
CA CYS A 24 -12.46 -84.41 1.88
C CYS A 24 -13.62 -83.47 1.48
N ASN A 25 -14.65 -83.35 2.32
CA ASN A 25 -15.70 -82.35 2.15
C ASN A 25 -15.12 -80.95 2.45
N ILE A 26 -14.54 -80.32 1.43
CA ILE A 26 -14.09 -78.93 1.49
C ILE A 26 -15.34 -78.03 1.53
N TYR A 27 -15.82 -77.74 2.73
CA TYR A 27 -16.70 -76.61 2.97
C TYR A 27 -15.98 -75.34 2.52
N ALA A 28 -16.48 -74.71 1.46
CA ALA A 28 -15.97 -73.42 1.01
C ALA A 28 -16.10 -72.41 2.17
N SER A 29 -14.97 -71.91 2.67
CA SER A 29 -14.96 -70.97 3.79
C SER A 29 -15.73 -69.72 3.40
N ALA A 30 -16.83 -69.45 4.11
CA ALA A 30 -17.69 -68.31 3.83
C ALA A 30 -16.87 -67.01 3.86
N VAL A 31 -17.02 -66.17 2.83
CA VAL A 31 -16.29 -64.90 2.73
C VAL A 31 -16.68 -64.00 3.90
N LYS A 32 -15.70 -63.52 4.65
CA LYS A 32 -15.89 -62.70 5.87
C LYS A 32 -15.40 -61.28 5.66
N ILE A 33 -15.92 -60.36 6.46
CA ILE A 33 -15.41 -59.00 6.55
C ILE A 33 -14.08 -59.02 7.30
N VAL A 34 -13.03 -58.44 6.72
CA VAL A 34 -11.69 -58.31 7.29
C VAL A 34 -11.58 -56.99 8.07
N THR A 35 -11.92 -55.88 7.39
CA THR A 35 -11.93 -54.53 7.95
C THR A 35 -13.09 -53.71 7.38
N ILE A 36 -13.50 -52.72 8.16
CA ILE A 36 -14.33 -51.60 7.73
C ILE A 36 -13.65 -50.35 8.30
N GLU A 37 -13.47 -49.33 7.48
CA GLU A 37 -12.83 -48.08 7.90
C GLU A 37 -13.77 -47.20 8.73
N ASN A 38 -13.19 -46.33 9.55
CA ASN A 38 -13.95 -45.36 10.33
C ASN A 38 -14.29 -44.14 9.47
N ILE A 39 -15.49 -43.63 9.62
CA ILE A 39 -16.01 -42.50 8.85
C ILE A 39 -15.73 -41.21 9.64
N ASN A 40 -15.23 -40.17 8.96
CA ASN A 40 -15.18 -38.82 9.50
C ASN A 40 -16.03 -37.92 8.61
N ALA A 41 -16.78 -37.00 9.21
CA ALA A 41 -17.62 -36.04 8.51
C ALA A 41 -17.69 -34.72 9.28
N THR A 42 -17.82 -33.60 8.57
CA THR A 42 -17.95 -32.26 9.15
C THR A 42 -19.24 -31.61 8.67
N VAL A 43 -20.00 -31.00 9.58
CA VAL A 43 -21.25 -30.27 9.30
C VAL A 43 -21.35 -29.05 10.20
N CYS A 44 -22.14 -28.05 9.81
CA CYS A 44 -22.32 -26.86 10.61
C CYS A 44 -23.46 -26.99 11.63
N VAL A 45 -23.50 -26.10 12.62
CA VAL A 45 -24.56 -26.07 13.64
C VAL A 45 -25.95 -25.97 12.96
N ASN A 46 -26.89 -26.78 13.45
CA ASN A 46 -28.25 -26.97 12.92
C ASN A 46 -28.36 -27.54 11.49
N GLN A 47 -27.26 -27.87 10.81
CA GLN A 47 -27.31 -28.56 9.54
C GLN A 47 -27.89 -29.98 9.69
N SER A 48 -28.73 -30.43 8.77
CA SER A 48 -29.21 -31.82 8.73
C SER A 48 -28.11 -32.76 8.24
N TYR A 49 -27.82 -33.83 8.99
CA TYR A 49 -26.92 -34.90 8.57
C TYR A 49 -27.60 -36.27 8.64
N SER A 50 -27.57 -37.02 7.54
CA SER A 50 -28.08 -38.40 7.48
C SER A 50 -26.93 -39.38 7.66
N LEU A 51 -26.98 -40.19 8.72
CA LEU A 51 -26.01 -41.27 8.92
C LEU A 51 -26.11 -42.30 7.78
N PRO A 52 -24.99 -42.78 7.22
CA PRO A 52 -25.00 -43.59 5.99
C PRO A 52 -25.61 -44.97 6.25
N LYS A 53 -26.51 -45.42 5.38
CA LYS A 53 -27.21 -46.71 5.53
C LYS A 53 -26.36 -47.93 5.17
N THR A 54 -25.25 -47.71 4.45
CA THR A 54 -24.27 -48.75 4.08
C THR A 54 -22.84 -48.25 4.23
N VAL A 55 -21.91 -49.18 4.43
CA VAL A 55 -20.48 -48.93 4.49
C VAL A 55 -19.73 -49.91 3.59
N ASP A 56 -18.62 -49.44 3.02
CA ASP A 56 -17.72 -50.25 2.21
C ASP A 56 -16.83 -51.12 3.14
N ALA A 57 -16.96 -52.43 3.01
CA ALA A 57 -16.25 -53.42 3.80
C ALA A 57 -15.23 -54.18 2.94
N LEU A 58 -14.00 -54.32 3.43
CA LEU A 58 -12.99 -55.17 2.78
C LEU A 58 -13.27 -56.63 3.14
N MET A 59 -13.50 -57.46 2.12
CA MET A 59 -13.83 -58.87 2.26
C MET A 59 -12.60 -59.76 2.17
N SER A 60 -12.66 -60.97 2.73
CA SER A 60 -11.54 -61.94 2.80
C SER A 60 -11.12 -62.56 1.45
N ASN A 61 -11.55 -61.97 0.34
CA ASN A 61 -11.16 -62.26 -1.04
C ASN A 61 -10.57 -61.01 -1.73
N ASN A 62 -10.14 -60.01 -0.95
CA ASN A 62 -9.60 -58.71 -1.36
C ASN A 62 -10.53 -57.89 -2.28
N LYS A 63 -11.85 -58.11 -2.20
CA LYS A 63 -12.86 -57.23 -2.84
C LYS A 63 -13.56 -56.37 -1.80
N THR A 64 -13.87 -55.13 -2.18
CA THR A 64 -14.74 -54.26 -1.40
C THR A 64 -16.20 -54.60 -1.67
N GLN A 65 -17.04 -54.65 -0.62
CA GLN A 65 -18.47 -54.88 -0.72
C GLN A 65 -19.24 -53.92 0.17
N LYS A 66 -20.32 -53.32 -0.35
CA LYS A 66 -21.24 -52.51 0.46
C LYS A 66 -22.07 -53.39 1.38
N THR A 67 -22.03 -53.07 2.67
CA THR A 67 -22.71 -53.80 3.75
C THR A 67 -23.63 -52.85 4.51
N ALA A 68 -24.77 -53.35 5.01
CA ALA A 68 -25.69 -52.53 5.79
C ALA A 68 -25.15 -52.27 7.20
N VAL A 69 -25.31 -51.04 7.69
CA VAL A 69 -24.88 -50.60 9.01
C VAL A 69 -26.07 -50.02 9.80
N THR A 70 -26.07 -50.23 11.13
CA THR A 70 -27.03 -49.61 12.05
C THR A 70 -26.27 -48.82 13.11
N TRP A 71 -26.54 -47.51 13.19
CA TRP A 71 -25.82 -46.58 14.06
C TRP A 71 -26.51 -46.39 15.40
N LYS A 72 -25.73 -46.18 16.47
CA LYS A 72 -26.24 -45.66 17.74
C LYS A 72 -25.47 -44.39 18.15
N PRO A 73 -26.17 -43.28 18.45
CA PRO A 73 -27.61 -43.03 18.21
C PRO A 73 -27.96 -43.02 16.71
N GLU A 74 -29.25 -43.17 16.38
CA GLU A 74 -29.74 -43.23 14.98
C GLU A 74 -29.95 -41.87 14.31
N ILE A 75 -29.99 -40.79 15.11
CA ILE A 75 -30.17 -39.41 14.64
C ILE A 75 -28.90 -38.62 14.94
N ALA A 76 -28.40 -37.90 13.94
CA ALA A 76 -27.25 -37.02 14.10
C ALA A 76 -27.59 -35.78 14.95
N LYS A 77 -26.83 -35.54 16.01
CA LYS A 77 -26.86 -34.29 16.78
C LYS A 77 -25.99 -33.24 16.08
N THR A 78 -26.61 -32.14 15.68
CA THR A 78 -25.94 -30.98 15.07
C THR A 78 -26.29 -29.65 15.73
N SER A 79 -27.11 -29.64 16.79
CA SER A 79 -27.60 -28.40 17.43
C SER A 79 -26.61 -27.69 18.36
N LYS A 80 -25.37 -28.20 18.49
CA LYS A 80 -24.26 -27.62 19.24
C LYS A 80 -22.94 -28.00 18.57
N THR A 81 -21.91 -27.17 18.70
CA THR A 81 -20.55 -27.48 18.26
C THR A 81 -19.92 -28.62 19.07
N GLY A 82 -18.94 -29.30 18.46
CA GLY A 82 -18.19 -30.41 19.08
C GLY A 82 -18.12 -31.64 18.18
N THR A 83 -17.29 -32.62 18.56
CA THR A 83 -17.18 -33.89 17.82
C THR A 83 -18.05 -34.96 18.48
N PHE A 84 -19.02 -35.47 17.73
CA PHE A 84 -19.95 -36.51 18.19
C PHE A 84 -19.57 -37.85 17.57
N GLU A 85 -19.43 -38.89 18.40
CA GLU A 85 -19.10 -40.24 17.95
C GLU A 85 -20.34 -41.15 17.90
N TYR A 86 -20.56 -41.81 16.76
CA TYR A 86 -21.65 -42.73 16.49
C TYR A 86 -21.06 -44.12 16.24
N ARG A 87 -21.68 -45.14 16.84
CA ARG A 87 -21.15 -46.51 16.77
C ARG A 87 -22.06 -47.38 15.90
N GLY A 88 -21.52 -47.77 14.75
CA GLY A 88 -22.15 -48.57 13.71
C GLY A 88 -21.93 -50.05 13.96
N THR A 89 -23.00 -50.83 13.86
CA THR A 89 -22.98 -52.29 13.91
C THR A 89 -23.21 -52.84 12.49
N VAL A 90 -22.36 -53.77 12.05
CA VAL A 90 -22.46 -54.42 10.73
C VAL A 90 -22.55 -55.93 10.91
N LYS A 91 -23.53 -56.58 10.27
CA LYS A 91 -23.79 -58.02 10.44
C LYS A 91 -22.59 -58.83 9.92
N GLY A 92 -21.93 -59.56 10.83
CA GLY A 92 -20.76 -60.39 10.52
C GLY A 92 -19.41 -59.72 10.75
N TYR A 93 -19.36 -58.47 11.22
CA TYR A 93 -18.14 -57.79 11.66
C TYR A 93 -18.17 -57.60 13.19
N PRO A 94 -17.19 -58.13 13.95
CA PRO A 94 -17.25 -58.14 15.42
C PRO A 94 -16.80 -56.84 16.10
N LYS A 95 -16.24 -55.90 15.33
CA LYS A 95 -15.80 -54.58 15.84
C LYS A 95 -16.87 -53.52 15.49
N PRO A 96 -17.10 -52.51 16.34
CA PRO A 96 -17.92 -51.37 15.96
C PRO A 96 -17.22 -50.57 14.86
N VAL A 97 -17.98 -50.13 13.87
CA VAL A 97 -17.56 -49.07 12.92
C VAL A 97 -17.76 -47.74 13.63
N ILE A 98 -16.77 -46.85 13.59
CA ILE A 98 -16.89 -45.53 14.22
C ILE A 98 -17.18 -44.49 13.15
N LEU A 99 -18.20 -43.65 13.37
CA LEU A 99 -18.40 -42.41 12.63
C LEU A 99 -18.20 -41.22 13.57
N ARG A 100 -17.36 -40.26 13.18
CA ARG A 100 -17.12 -39.01 13.91
C ARG A 100 -17.68 -37.84 13.12
N LEU A 101 -18.69 -37.20 13.67
CA LEU A 101 -19.31 -36.00 13.13
C LEU A 101 -18.77 -34.78 13.87
N LYS A 102 -17.89 -34.02 13.24
CA LYS A 102 -17.41 -32.73 13.73
C LYS A 102 -18.46 -31.66 13.42
N VAL A 103 -19.11 -31.11 14.44
CA VAL A 103 -20.07 -30.02 14.29
C VAL A 103 -19.37 -28.70 14.59
N VAL A 104 -19.40 -27.79 13.62
CA VAL A 104 -18.64 -26.54 13.63
C VAL A 104 -19.55 -25.32 13.50
N ALA A 105 -19.13 -24.18 14.07
CA ALA A 105 -19.77 -22.91 13.77
C ALA A 105 -19.25 -22.40 12.41
N ALA A 106 -20.14 -21.79 11.63
CA ALA A 106 -19.80 -21.09 10.40
C ALA A 106 -20.22 -19.62 10.54
N LYS A 107 -19.26 -18.70 10.44
CA LYS A 107 -19.51 -17.26 10.34
C LYS A 107 -19.59 -16.93 8.85
N SER A 108 -20.72 -16.40 8.38
CA SER A 108 -20.81 -15.84 7.03
C SER A 108 -19.85 -14.66 6.92
N VAL A 109 -19.11 -14.59 5.82
CA VAL A 109 -18.07 -13.59 5.55
C VAL A 109 -18.14 -13.19 4.07
N ARG A 110 -17.59 -12.02 3.75
CA ARG A 110 -17.29 -11.60 2.38
C ARG A 110 -15.78 -11.35 2.25
N PRO A 111 -14.97 -12.42 2.11
CA PRO A 111 -13.54 -12.26 1.97
C PRO A 111 -13.28 -11.73 0.56
N ARG A 112 -12.36 -10.78 0.43
CA ARG A 112 -11.84 -10.40 -0.88
C ARG A 112 -11.01 -11.56 -1.41
N VAL A 113 -11.31 -11.99 -2.63
CA VAL A 113 -10.44 -12.85 -3.44
C VAL A 113 -9.80 -12.02 -4.53
N VAL A 114 -8.53 -11.70 -4.32
CA VAL A 114 -7.70 -11.02 -5.31
C VAL A 114 -7.13 -12.07 -6.26
N VAL A 115 -7.40 -11.94 -7.56
CA VAL A 115 -6.88 -12.83 -8.60
C VAL A 115 -5.98 -12.00 -9.51
N ASP A 116 -4.67 -12.24 -9.47
CA ASP A 116 -3.68 -11.48 -10.26
C ASP A 116 -3.86 -9.94 -10.07
N GLY A 117 -3.97 -9.47 -8.82
CA GLY A 117 -4.18 -8.05 -8.49
C GLY A 117 -5.60 -7.51 -8.70
N LYS A 118 -6.49 -8.27 -9.37
CA LYS A 118 -7.91 -7.88 -9.52
C LYS A 118 -8.72 -8.34 -8.30
N VAL A 119 -9.28 -7.38 -7.55
CA VAL A 119 -10.21 -7.66 -6.43
C VAL A 119 -11.52 -8.26 -6.93
N ASN A 120 -12.03 -9.26 -6.21
CA ASN A 120 -13.40 -9.74 -6.33
C ASN A 120 -13.95 -9.97 -4.90
N GLU A 121 -15.03 -9.28 -4.50
CA GLU A 121 -15.78 -9.68 -3.31
C GLU A 121 -16.60 -10.93 -3.62
N ILE A 122 -16.51 -11.97 -2.79
CA ILE A 122 -17.29 -13.20 -2.94
C ILE A 122 -17.83 -13.68 -1.59
N SER A 123 -18.88 -14.50 -1.64
CA SER A 123 -19.55 -15.03 -0.45
C SER A 123 -18.81 -16.26 0.07
N GLY A 124 -18.40 -16.21 1.34
CA GLY A 124 -17.69 -17.30 1.99
C GLY A 124 -18.20 -17.59 3.40
N TYR A 125 -17.63 -18.64 3.99
CA TYR A 125 -17.80 -18.97 5.40
C TYR A 125 -16.44 -19.19 6.06
N LEU A 126 -16.25 -18.54 7.21
CA LEU A 126 -15.15 -18.82 8.13
C LEU A 126 -15.59 -19.96 9.06
N ILE A 127 -14.87 -21.08 9.00
CA ILE A 127 -15.23 -22.33 9.67
C ILE A 127 -13.98 -22.91 10.34
N SER A 128 -13.92 -22.88 11.67
CA SER A 128 -12.75 -23.35 12.46
C SER A 128 -11.42 -22.66 12.09
N GLY A 129 -11.46 -21.39 11.65
CA GLY A 129 -10.28 -20.63 11.20
C GLY A 129 -10.01 -20.69 9.70
N GLU A 130 -10.64 -21.63 8.98
CA GLU A 130 -10.46 -21.83 7.54
C GLU A 130 -11.55 -21.12 6.72
N TYR A 131 -11.17 -20.58 5.56
CA TYR A 131 -12.06 -19.86 4.65
C TYR A 131 -12.56 -20.76 3.51
N TYR A 132 -13.89 -20.92 3.44
CA TYR A 132 -14.59 -21.76 2.46
C TYR A 132 -15.42 -20.91 1.49
N PHE A 133 -15.32 -21.21 0.18
CA PHE A 133 -15.89 -20.42 -0.91
C PHE A 133 -16.71 -21.28 -1.88
N LYS A 134 -17.66 -20.68 -2.60
CA LYS A 134 -18.35 -21.34 -3.71
C LYS A 134 -17.42 -21.48 -4.91
N PRO A 135 -17.26 -22.68 -5.51
CA PRO A 135 -16.46 -22.86 -6.71
C PRO A 135 -16.85 -21.96 -7.89
N GLN A 136 -18.15 -21.66 -8.05
CA GLN A 136 -18.67 -20.83 -9.14
C GLN A 136 -18.32 -19.35 -8.99
N GLU A 137 -18.28 -18.83 -7.76
CA GLU A 137 -17.89 -17.44 -7.50
C GLU A 137 -16.37 -17.25 -7.70
N ILE A 138 -15.57 -18.30 -7.41
CA ILE A 138 -14.14 -18.35 -7.75
C ILE A 138 -13.92 -18.49 -9.27
N GLU A 139 -14.74 -19.28 -9.98
CA GLU A 139 -14.72 -19.40 -11.44
C GLU A 139 -15.01 -18.06 -12.12
N GLN A 140 -15.99 -17.30 -11.61
CA GLN A 140 -16.27 -15.94 -12.06
C GLN A 140 -15.12 -14.97 -11.76
N ALA A 141 -14.51 -15.02 -10.58
CA ALA A 141 -13.34 -14.21 -10.23
C ALA A 141 -12.14 -14.50 -11.15
N MET A 142 -11.98 -15.76 -11.58
CA MET A 142 -10.89 -16.23 -12.44
C MET A 142 -11.17 -16.11 -13.95
N SER A 143 -12.37 -15.70 -14.37
CA SER A 143 -12.76 -15.69 -15.80
C SER A 143 -11.96 -14.69 -16.67
N GLY A 144 -11.19 -13.80 -16.04
CA GLY A 144 -10.25 -12.88 -16.71
C GLY A 144 -8.78 -13.33 -16.68
N SER A 145 -8.44 -14.45 -16.03
CA SER A 145 -7.08 -14.97 -16.01
C SER A 145 -6.71 -15.67 -17.32
N SER A 146 -5.43 -15.65 -17.68
CA SER A 146 -4.88 -16.44 -18.78
C SER A 146 -4.94 -17.96 -18.55
N LYS A 147 -5.19 -18.41 -17.31
CA LYS A 147 -5.47 -19.81 -16.95
C LYS A 147 -6.93 -19.96 -16.55
N LEU A 148 -7.78 -20.32 -17.51
CA LEU A 148 -9.19 -20.60 -17.28
C LEU A 148 -9.38 -21.69 -16.20
N PHE A 149 -10.05 -21.31 -15.12
CA PHE A 149 -10.62 -22.24 -14.15
C PHE A 149 -12.03 -22.65 -14.60
N ASP A 150 -12.40 -23.91 -14.35
CA ASP A 150 -13.72 -24.50 -14.57
C ASP A 150 -14.01 -25.31 -13.30
N SER A 151 -15.08 -24.99 -12.58
CA SER A 151 -15.39 -25.61 -11.29
C SER A 151 -15.66 -27.12 -11.40
N THR A 152 -16.01 -27.63 -12.58
CA THR A 152 -16.17 -29.06 -12.84
C THR A 152 -14.83 -29.81 -12.92
N MET A 153 -13.69 -29.12 -13.01
CA MET A 153 -12.37 -29.76 -12.90
C MET A 153 -12.07 -30.28 -11.49
N LEU A 154 -12.64 -29.66 -10.45
CA LEU A 154 -12.37 -30.01 -9.06
C LEU A 154 -12.80 -31.45 -8.76
N ASP A 155 -13.98 -31.85 -9.24
CA ASP A 155 -14.52 -33.20 -9.06
C ASP A 155 -13.80 -34.27 -9.91
N ARG A 156 -12.94 -33.86 -10.85
CA ARG A 156 -12.13 -34.78 -11.69
C ARG A 156 -10.72 -35.00 -11.17
N LYS A 157 -10.16 -34.08 -10.38
CA LYS A 157 -8.73 -34.09 -9.99
C LYS A 157 -8.41 -34.91 -8.75
N THR A 158 -9.39 -35.31 -7.94
CA THR A 158 -9.16 -36.02 -6.65
C THR A 158 -8.27 -35.26 -5.64
N VAL A 159 -8.15 -33.93 -5.78
CA VAL A 159 -7.35 -33.07 -4.88
C VAL A 159 -8.18 -32.45 -3.74
N ILE A 160 -9.51 -32.39 -3.86
CA ILE A 160 -10.38 -31.91 -2.77
C ILE A 160 -10.25 -32.85 -1.57
N THR A 161 -9.76 -32.33 -0.45
CA THR A 161 -9.66 -33.06 0.82
C THR A 161 -10.87 -32.81 1.72
N GLU A 162 -11.37 -31.58 1.76
CA GLU A 162 -12.54 -31.18 2.56
C GLU A 162 -13.48 -30.25 1.77
N SER A 163 -14.77 -30.53 1.83
CA SER A 163 -15.82 -29.62 1.36
C SER A 163 -17.03 -29.69 2.31
N VAL A 164 -17.78 -28.59 2.40
CA VAL A 164 -18.98 -28.50 3.23
C VAL A 164 -20.19 -28.14 2.36
N ILE A 165 -21.37 -28.62 2.75
CA ILE A 165 -22.63 -28.21 2.14
C ILE A 165 -23.31 -27.21 3.09
N LEU A 166 -23.70 -26.04 2.60
CA LEU A 166 -24.42 -25.01 3.35
C LEU A 166 -25.56 -24.49 2.50
N ASN A 167 -26.78 -24.42 3.04
CA ASN A 167 -28.00 -24.01 2.31
C ASN A 167 -28.20 -24.76 0.96
N ASN A 168 -27.80 -26.04 0.91
CA ASN A 168 -27.73 -26.91 -0.28
C ASN A 168 -26.67 -26.55 -1.34
N GLU A 169 -25.83 -25.54 -1.11
CA GLU A 169 -24.69 -25.19 -1.96
C GLU A 169 -23.37 -25.82 -1.44
N LYS A 170 -22.42 -26.11 -2.33
CA LYS A 170 -21.11 -26.71 -2.00
C LYS A 170 -20.04 -25.63 -1.85
N TYR A 171 -19.34 -25.63 -0.73
CA TYR A 171 -18.21 -24.74 -0.45
C TYR A 171 -16.92 -25.54 -0.20
N ILE A 172 -15.78 -25.00 -0.65
CA ILE A 172 -14.46 -25.66 -0.61
C ILE A 172 -13.42 -24.67 -0.06
N LYS A 173 -12.40 -25.17 0.65
CA LYS A 173 -11.25 -24.36 1.08
C LYS A 173 -10.51 -23.76 -0.11
N ILE A 174 -10.05 -22.52 0.04
CA ILE A 174 -9.27 -21.87 -1.02
C ILE A 174 -7.93 -22.57 -1.30
N HIS A 175 -7.29 -23.16 -0.28
CA HIS A 175 -6.10 -23.99 -0.42
C HIS A 175 -6.31 -25.16 -1.40
N ASP A 176 -7.42 -25.90 -1.27
CA ASP A 176 -7.71 -27.06 -2.12
C ASP A 176 -7.97 -26.64 -3.58
N ILE A 177 -8.57 -25.45 -3.81
CA ILE A 177 -8.76 -24.89 -5.15
C ILE A 177 -7.41 -24.47 -5.76
N ALA A 178 -6.61 -23.68 -5.04
CA ALA A 178 -5.31 -23.21 -5.51
C ALA A 178 -4.38 -24.39 -5.86
N LYS A 179 -4.30 -25.38 -4.96
CA LYS A 179 -3.57 -26.64 -5.14
C LYS A 179 -4.08 -27.46 -6.32
N ALA A 180 -5.40 -27.58 -6.50
CA ALA A 180 -5.97 -28.28 -7.65
C ALA A 180 -5.67 -27.57 -8.98
N MET A 181 -5.51 -26.24 -8.98
CA MET A 181 -5.22 -25.45 -10.17
C MET A 181 -3.73 -25.17 -10.41
N ASN A 182 -2.85 -25.58 -9.49
CA ASN A 182 -1.42 -25.23 -9.50
C ASN A 182 -1.24 -23.70 -9.53
N PHE A 183 -2.02 -23.03 -8.69
CA PHE A 183 -2.01 -21.59 -8.43
C PHE A 183 -1.40 -21.33 -7.05
N SER A 184 -0.87 -20.12 -6.91
CA SER A 184 -0.24 -19.62 -5.70
C SER A 184 -1.29 -18.95 -4.80
N TYR A 185 -1.14 -19.04 -3.47
CA TYR A 185 -2.14 -18.50 -2.53
C TYR A 185 -1.53 -18.03 -1.21
N LYS A 186 -2.12 -16.96 -0.64
CA LYS A 186 -1.89 -16.47 0.72
C LYS A 186 -3.24 -16.15 1.37
N HIS A 187 -3.36 -16.42 2.67
CA HIS A 187 -4.47 -15.92 3.49
C HIS A 187 -3.96 -14.87 4.48
N ASP A 188 -4.67 -13.76 4.54
CA ASP A 188 -4.42 -12.64 5.43
C ASP A 188 -5.49 -12.60 6.53
N THR A 189 -5.08 -12.90 7.75
CA THR A 189 -5.92 -12.93 8.96
C THR A 189 -6.09 -11.55 9.61
N VAL A 190 -5.34 -10.53 9.18
CA VAL A 190 -5.48 -9.14 9.66
C VAL A 190 -6.54 -8.41 8.83
N LEU A 191 -6.57 -8.68 7.53
CA LEU A 191 -7.51 -8.07 6.57
C LEU A 191 -8.71 -8.96 6.20
N ASP A 192 -8.82 -10.17 6.77
CA ASP A 192 -9.85 -11.19 6.48
C ASP A 192 -9.97 -11.49 4.96
N ALA A 193 -8.83 -11.63 4.29
CA ALA A 193 -8.74 -11.68 2.82
C ALA A 193 -7.92 -12.89 2.30
N ALA A 194 -8.15 -13.27 1.05
CA ALA A 194 -7.42 -14.35 0.38
C ALA A 194 -6.85 -13.86 -0.96
N TYR A 195 -5.55 -14.01 -1.14
CA TYR A 195 -4.82 -13.57 -2.32
C TYR A 195 -4.45 -14.80 -3.16
N ILE A 196 -4.65 -14.71 -4.48
CA ILE A 196 -4.42 -15.79 -5.44
C ILE A 196 -3.66 -15.24 -6.64
N TRP A 197 -2.56 -15.90 -6.98
CA TRP A 197 -1.83 -15.63 -8.21
C TRP A 197 -1.90 -16.87 -9.10
N THR A 198 -2.51 -16.71 -10.27
CA THR A 198 -2.79 -17.81 -11.19
C THR A 198 -1.54 -18.26 -11.94
N ASP A 199 -0.60 -17.35 -12.21
CA ASP A 199 0.77 -17.71 -12.56
C ASP A 199 1.56 -18.24 -11.34
N GLN A 200 2.57 -19.08 -11.59
CA GLN A 200 3.36 -19.74 -10.53
C GLN A 200 4.49 -18.86 -9.96
N TRP A 201 4.43 -17.52 -10.07
CA TRP A 201 5.51 -16.63 -9.60
C TRP A 201 5.62 -16.51 -8.06
N TYR A 202 4.92 -17.37 -7.30
CA TYR A 202 4.78 -17.28 -5.85
C TYR A 202 4.79 -18.70 -5.23
N ASP A 203 5.99 -19.20 -4.99
CA ASP A 203 6.32 -19.80 -3.71
C ASP A 203 7.32 -18.84 -3.06
N GLU A 204 6.97 -18.24 -1.91
CA GLU A 204 7.81 -17.19 -1.31
C GLU A 204 9.21 -17.71 -0.93
N SER A 205 9.33 -19.01 -0.64
CA SER A 205 10.56 -19.67 -0.20
C SER A 205 11.41 -20.18 -1.37
N GLU A 206 10.81 -20.69 -2.45
CA GLU A 206 11.55 -21.16 -3.62
C GLU A 206 11.81 -20.06 -4.67
N GLN A 207 10.88 -19.13 -4.90
CA GLN A 207 10.99 -18.17 -6.02
C GLN A 207 12.06 -17.11 -5.78
N SER A 208 11.99 -16.36 -4.67
CA SER A 208 12.94 -15.29 -4.34
C SER A 208 14.39 -15.81 -4.39
N THR A 209 14.58 -16.95 -3.73
CA THR A 209 15.76 -17.82 -3.78
C THR A 209 16.18 -18.20 -5.21
N SER A 210 15.26 -18.65 -6.07
CA SER A 210 15.60 -19.06 -7.44
C SER A 210 16.11 -17.88 -8.29
N GLU A 211 15.50 -16.70 -8.14
CA GLU A 211 15.91 -15.48 -8.83
C GLU A 211 17.27 -14.99 -8.32
N GLU A 212 17.52 -15.04 -7.01
CA GLU A 212 18.82 -14.77 -6.39
C GLU A 212 19.91 -15.73 -6.90
N ILE A 213 19.62 -17.02 -7.03
CA ILE A 213 20.55 -18.02 -7.56
C ILE A 213 20.86 -17.74 -9.04
N VAL A 214 19.86 -17.40 -9.86
CA VAL A 214 20.07 -17.04 -11.28
C VAL A 214 20.95 -15.79 -11.41
N ARG A 215 20.75 -14.77 -10.56
CA ARG A 215 21.61 -13.57 -10.52
C ARG A 215 23.03 -13.92 -10.05
N ALA A 216 23.18 -14.78 -9.04
CA ALA A 216 24.48 -15.26 -8.55
C ALA A 216 25.26 -16.05 -9.63
N GLU A 217 24.59 -16.93 -10.39
CA GLU A 217 25.21 -17.64 -11.52
C GLU A 217 25.64 -16.68 -12.63
N LYS A 218 24.77 -15.72 -12.99
CA LYS A 218 25.03 -14.73 -14.05
C LYS A 218 26.21 -13.81 -13.71
N LEU A 219 26.36 -13.44 -12.44
CA LEU A 219 27.51 -12.65 -11.95
C LEU A 219 28.79 -13.50 -11.76
N GLY A 220 28.69 -14.82 -11.89
CA GLY A 220 29.80 -15.77 -11.79
C GLY A 220 30.22 -16.11 -10.35
N ILE A 221 29.36 -15.85 -9.36
CA ILE A 221 29.64 -16.11 -7.93
C ILE A 221 29.82 -17.62 -7.69
N GLY A 222 29.00 -18.43 -8.35
CA GLY A 222 29.12 -19.89 -8.35
C GLY A 222 28.07 -20.53 -9.26
N LYS A 223 27.77 -21.81 -9.04
CA LYS A 223 26.63 -22.51 -9.63
C LYS A 223 25.99 -23.44 -8.61
N LEU A 224 24.67 -23.63 -8.69
CA LEU A 224 23.96 -24.56 -7.82
C LEU A 224 24.20 -26.01 -8.27
N PRO A 225 24.61 -26.94 -7.39
CA PRO A 225 24.68 -28.36 -7.74
C PRO A 225 23.28 -28.96 -7.90
N ALA A 226 23.13 -29.94 -8.80
CA ALA A 226 21.84 -30.58 -9.11
C ALA A 226 21.15 -31.28 -7.92
N LYS A 227 21.88 -31.50 -6.82
CA LYS A 227 21.33 -31.70 -5.48
C LYS A 227 22.11 -30.79 -4.53
N ASP A 228 21.39 -30.00 -3.73
CA ASP A 228 22.02 -29.15 -2.73
C ASP A 228 22.67 -29.96 -1.60
N GLN A 229 23.77 -29.43 -1.07
CA GLN A 229 24.71 -30.14 -0.21
C GLN A 229 25.56 -29.17 0.62
N PRO A 230 26.13 -29.60 1.77
CA PRO A 230 27.02 -28.77 2.58
C PRO A 230 28.21 -28.21 1.80
N ILE A 231 28.45 -26.90 1.92
CA ILE A 231 29.57 -26.22 1.30
C ILE A 231 30.84 -26.32 2.16
N THR A 232 32.00 -26.37 1.51
CA THR A 232 33.31 -26.33 2.19
C THR A 232 33.86 -24.90 2.30
N TYR A 233 34.76 -24.67 3.26
CA TYR A 233 35.47 -23.40 3.39
C TYR A 233 36.14 -22.97 2.07
N GLN A 234 36.80 -23.88 1.35
CA GLN A 234 37.41 -23.54 0.05
C GLN A 234 36.38 -23.08 -1.01
N GLN A 235 35.17 -23.64 -1.02
CA GLN A 235 34.13 -23.24 -1.97
C GLN A 235 33.53 -21.87 -1.59
N LEU A 236 33.18 -21.65 -0.32
CA LEU A 236 32.65 -20.36 0.14
C LEU A 236 33.65 -19.21 -0.10
N PHE A 237 34.95 -19.43 0.19
CA PHE A 237 35.97 -18.40 -0.06
C PHE A 237 36.22 -18.12 -1.55
N LYS A 238 35.85 -19.02 -2.48
CA LYS A 238 35.83 -18.71 -3.93
C LYS A 238 34.64 -17.83 -4.32
N MET A 239 33.46 -18.09 -3.75
CA MET A 239 32.28 -17.22 -3.93
C MET A 239 32.57 -15.81 -3.39
N LEU A 240 33.15 -15.71 -2.19
CA LEU A 240 33.54 -14.44 -1.57
C LEU A 240 34.69 -13.73 -2.31
N ASP A 241 35.63 -14.46 -2.93
CA ASP A 241 36.61 -13.84 -3.84
C ASP A 241 35.93 -13.11 -5.00
N ARG A 242 34.88 -13.70 -5.58
CA ARG A 242 34.12 -13.06 -6.66
C ARG A 242 33.27 -11.89 -6.15
N ALA A 243 32.68 -11.99 -4.96
CA ALA A 243 31.93 -10.87 -4.35
C ALA A 243 32.83 -9.65 -4.09
N VAL A 244 34.01 -9.84 -3.49
CA VAL A 244 34.95 -8.73 -3.30
C VAL A 244 35.43 -8.15 -4.63
N GLU A 245 35.64 -8.99 -5.65
CA GLU A 245 36.00 -8.54 -7.01
C GLU A 245 34.90 -7.71 -7.70
N LEU A 246 33.63 -8.10 -7.53
CA LEU A 246 32.46 -7.40 -8.07
C LEU A 246 32.22 -6.04 -7.40
N VAL A 247 32.49 -5.95 -6.10
CA VAL A 247 32.23 -4.73 -5.30
C VAL A 247 33.40 -3.74 -5.36
N ASP A 248 34.63 -4.20 -5.16
CA ASP A 248 35.84 -3.40 -5.32
C ASP A 248 37.04 -4.30 -5.63
N SER A 249 37.33 -4.45 -6.93
CA SER A 249 38.44 -5.27 -7.44
C SER A 249 39.82 -4.85 -6.91
N SER A 250 40.01 -3.63 -6.39
CA SER A 250 41.26 -3.21 -5.74
C SER A 250 41.50 -3.96 -4.43
N LYS A 251 40.43 -4.30 -3.69
CA LYS A 251 40.48 -5.02 -2.40
C LYS A 251 40.82 -6.50 -2.59
N LEU A 252 40.58 -7.07 -3.77
CA LEU A 252 40.71 -8.50 -4.06
C LEU A 252 42.11 -9.05 -3.70
N LYS A 253 43.17 -8.29 -3.98
CA LYS A 253 44.55 -8.67 -3.63
C LYS A 253 44.73 -8.79 -2.12
N THR A 254 44.20 -7.83 -1.36
CA THR A 254 44.23 -7.83 0.11
C THR A 254 43.36 -8.95 0.68
N TRP A 255 42.17 -9.15 0.15
CA TRP A 255 41.24 -10.21 0.54
C TRP A 255 41.82 -11.62 0.38
N LYS A 256 42.53 -11.88 -0.73
CA LYS A 256 43.18 -13.17 -0.99
C LYS A 256 44.32 -13.52 -0.01
N THR A 257 44.81 -12.55 0.78
CA THR A 257 45.75 -12.83 1.89
C THR A 257 45.07 -13.34 3.17
N LYS A 258 43.77 -13.04 3.36
CA LYS A 258 43.04 -13.36 4.60
C LYS A 258 42.67 -14.85 4.65
N MET A 259 42.61 -15.42 5.85
CA MET A 259 42.13 -16.78 6.13
C MET A 259 42.82 -17.91 5.30
N PRO A 260 44.16 -17.94 5.16
CA PRO A 260 44.86 -18.82 4.21
C PRO A 260 44.70 -20.33 4.52
N LYS A 261 44.38 -20.70 5.76
CA LYS A 261 44.01 -22.07 6.14
C LYS A 261 42.62 -22.46 5.62
N ALA A 262 41.61 -21.60 5.81
CA ALA A 262 40.24 -21.84 5.36
C ALA A 262 40.15 -21.96 3.83
N ARG A 263 40.84 -21.08 3.09
CA ARG A 263 40.91 -21.08 1.61
C ARG A 263 41.41 -22.39 1.00
N LYS A 264 42.09 -23.23 1.78
CA LYS A 264 42.62 -24.56 1.37
C LYS A 264 41.87 -25.73 1.99
N SER A 265 40.84 -25.48 2.81
CA SER A 265 40.14 -26.48 3.60
C SER A 265 38.92 -27.05 2.87
N SER A 266 38.85 -28.38 2.80
CA SER A 266 37.69 -29.16 2.36
C SER A 266 36.74 -29.52 3.52
N ARG A 267 36.93 -28.99 4.74
CA ARG A 267 35.95 -29.14 5.83
C ARG A 267 34.65 -28.42 5.46
N THR A 268 33.51 -29.03 5.77
CA THR A 268 32.18 -28.40 5.69
C THR A 268 32.04 -27.31 6.75
N ILE A 269 31.49 -26.16 6.36
CA ILE A 269 31.29 -25.01 7.26
C ILE A 269 29.89 -25.06 7.90
N THR A 270 29.71 -24.46 9.09
CA THR A 270 28.36 -24.23 9.66
C THR A 270 27.82 -22.87 9.23
N ARG A 271 26.51 -22.63 9.35
CA ARG A 271 25.90 -21.32 9.07
C ARG A 271 26.59 -20.19 9.84
N TYR A 272 26.82 -20.35 11.15
CA TYR A 272 27.53 -19.35 11.97
C TYR A 272 28.95 -19.04 11.46
N ASN A 273 29.73 -20.07 11.14
CA ASN A 273 31.06 -19.89 10.57
C ASN A 273 31.01 -19.30 9.15
N GLY A 274 29.91 -19.50 8.42
CA GLY A 274 29.59 -18.80 7.17
C GLY A 274 29.36 -17.31 7.38
N MET A 275 28.54 -16.93 8.37
CA MET A 275 28.29 -15.55 8.77
C MET A 275 29.62 -14.82 9.08
N MET A 276 30.51 -15.46 9.86
CA MET A 276 31.84 -14.93 10.16
C MET A 276 32.72 -14.75 8.90
N ALA A 277 32.60 -15.62 7.89
CA ALA A 277 33.33 -15.47 6.63
C ALA A 277 32.76 -14.33 5.76
N VAL A 278 31.43 -14.19 5.72
CA VAL A 278 30.71 -13.09 5.03
C VAL A 278 31.08 -11.74 5.65
N LEU A 279 31.06 -11.60 6.97
CA LEU A 279 31.53 -10.39 7.67
C LEU A 279 33.03 -10.12 7.40
N LYS A 280 33.87 -11.14 7.18
CA LYS A 280 35.30 -10.93 6.87
C LYS A 280 35.52 -10.38 5.47
N ALA A 281 34.65 -10.73 4.52
CA ALA A 281 34.63 -10.10 3.20
C ALA A 281 34.16 -8.63 3.30
N ALA A 282 33.06 -8.37 4.01
CA ALA A 282 32.55 -7.03 4.26
C ALA A 282 33.58 -6.11 4.94
N GLN A 283 34.26 -6.58 5.99
CA GLN A 283 35.35 -5.86 6.65
C GLN A 283 36.54 -5.56 5.72
N THR A 284 36.77 -6.40 4.71
CA THR A 284 37.85 -6.19 3.74
C THR A 284 37.46 -5.22 2.62
N ILE A 285 36.16 -5.11 2.32
CA ILE A 285 35.60 -4.09 1.42
C ILE A 285 35.63 -2.72 2.13
N GLY A 286 34.96 -2.62 3.28
CA GLY A 286 34.86 -1.40 4.11
C GLY A 286 33.87 -0.36 3.59
N GLY A 287 33.87 0.82 4.24
CA GLY A 287 32.86 1.86 4.03
C GLY A 287 31.46 1.34 4.39
N GLU A 288 30.44 1.76 3.63
CA GLU A 288 29.01 1.39 3.81
C GLU A 288 28.72 -0.13 3.93
N TYR A 289 29.67 -1.02 3.63
CA TYR A 289 29.57 -2.46 3.89
C TYR A 289 29.73 -2.85 5.36
N LEU A 290 30.22 -1.95 6.21
CA LEU A 290 30.31 -2.11 7.67
C LEU A 290 29.19 -1.36 8.41
N ASP A 291 28.15 -0.90 7.72
CA ASP A 291 26.99 -0.27 8.35
C ASP A 291 25.79 -1.23 8.42
N TRP A 292 24.79 -0.86 9.22
CA TRP A 292 23.47 -1.48 9.23
C TRP A 292 22.63 -0.92 8.06
N ASN A 293 21.76 -1.73 7.44
CA ASN A 293 20.78 -1.22 6.45
C ASN A 293 19.35 -1.78 6.67
N THR A 294 19.13 -2.42 7.83
CA THR A 294 17.83 -2.81 8.36
C THR A 294 17.97 -2.97 9.88
N ASP A 295 16.88 -2.82 10.64
CA ASP A 295 16.94 -3.07 12.08
C ASP A 295 17.13 -4.57 12.38
N TRP A 296 18.18 -4.90 13.13
CA TRP A 296 18.41 -6.25 13.65
C TRP A 296 17.82 -6.47 15.03
N LEU A 297 17.59 -5.40 15.80
CA LEU A 297 17.19 -5.49 17.20
C LEU A 297 15.77 -6.05 17.32
N THR A 298 14.86 -5.66 16.42
CA THR A 298 13.52 -6.26 16.31
C THR A 298 13.58 -7.79 16.15
N LEU A 299 14.43 -8.32 15.26
CA LEU A 299 14.52 -9.77 15.06
C LEU A 299 15.26 -10.48 16.22
N TYR A 300 16.32 -9.87 16.75
CA TYR A 300 17.03 -10.39 17.92
C TYR A 300 16.11 -10.51 19.15
N ASN A 301 15.23 -9.53 19.38
CA ASN A 301 14.24 -9.56 20.45
C ASN A 301 13.18 -10.67 20.29
N ILE A 302 13.00 -11.22 19.09
CA ILE A 302 12.11 -12.38 18.83
C ILE A 302 12.87 -13.69 19.09
N ILE A 303 14.12 -13.81 18.62
CA ILE A 303 14.95 -15.02 18.76
C ILE A 303 15.42 -15.23 20.21
N GLY A 304 15.85 -14.16 20.88
CA GLY A 304 16.57 -14.24 22.15
C GLY A 304 18.05 -14.58 21.98
N GLU A 305 18.67 -15.06 23.06
CA GLU A 305 20.11 -15.36 23.14
C GLU A 305 20.46 -16.76 22.60
N PRO A 306 21.13 -16.90 21.43
CA PRO A 306 21.29 -18.18 20.73
C PRO A 306 22.69 -18.80 20.97
N TRP A 307 23.39 -18.39 22.03
CA TRP A 307 24.85 -18.54 22.16
C TRP A 307 25.32 -19.99 22.24
N ASP A 308 24.51 -20.91 22.77
CA ASP A 308 24.83 -22.35 22.85
C ASP A 308 24.99 -23.02 21.47
N GLU A 309 24.37 -22.47 20.42
CA GLU A 309 24.49 -22.97 19.04
C GLU A 309 25.65 -22.29 18.25
N CYS A 310 26.18 -21.18 18.77
CA CYS A 310 27.12 -20.28 18.10
C CYS A 310 28.60 -20.75 18.22
N ILE A 311 28.90 -21.95 17.73
CA ILE A 311 30.23 -22.57 17.89
C ILE A 311 31.23 -22.07 16.84
N VAL A 312 32.23 -21.29 17.27
CA VAL A 312 33.34 -20.77 16.44
C VAL A 312 34.35 -21.87 16.07
N ASP A 313 34.68 -22.00 14.78
CA ASP A 313 35.79 -22.86 14.31
C ASP A 313 37.14 -22.17 14.54
N SER A 314 37.67 -22.36 15.75
CA SER A 314 38.95 -21.80 16.22
C SER A 314 40.19 -22.26 15.44
N GLN A 315 40.09 -23.25 14.53
CA GLN A 315 41.19 -23.56 13.62
C GLN A 315 41.36 -22.48 12.53
N PHE A 316 40.29 -21.74 12.23
CA PHE A 316 40.24 -20.72 11.18
C PHE A 316 40.00 -19.30 11.72
N PHE A 317 39.12 -19.13 12.71
CA PHE A 317 38.68 -17.83 13.24
C PHE A 317 39.33 -17.44 14.59
N ASN A 318 40.54 -17.93 14.89
CA ASN A 318 41.24 -17.55 16.12
C ASN A 318 41.77 -16.09 16.07
N GLY A 319 41.81 -15.42 17.23
CA GLY A 319 42.45 -14.12 17.38
C GLY A 319 41.76 -12.99 16.62
N LEU A 320 40.42 -12.99 16.61
CA LEU A 320 39.62 -11.93 16.02
C LEU A 320 39.25 -10.90 17.09
N GLU A 321 39.73 -9.68 16.90
CA GLU A 321 39.44 -8.53 17.76
C GLU A 321 38.01 -8.00 17.52
N GLN A 322 37.55 -7.12 18.41
CA GLN A 322 36.28 -6.41 18.26
C GLN A 322 36.19 -5.67 16.92
N ILE A 323 34.96 -5.50 16.44
CA ILE A 323 34.64 -4.81 15.19
C ILE A 323 33.51 -3.82 15.42
N LYS A 324 33.69 -2.59 14.91
CA LYS A 324 32.63 -1.60 14.82
C LYS A 324 31.77 -1.86 13.60
N ILE A 325 30.45 -1.91 13.79
CA ILE A 325 29.45 -1.97 12.73
C ILE A 325 28.47 -0.80 12.94
N GLY A 326 28.36 0.10 11.97
CA GLY A 326 27.76 1.42 12.17
C GLY A 326 28.44 2.15 13.35
N ASP A 327 27.66 2.49 14.38
CA ASP A 327 28.14 3.04 15.65
C ASP A 327 28.15 2.05 16.82
N THR A 328 28.15 0.74 16.54
CA THR A 328 28.14 -0.32 17.55
C THR A 328 29.44 -1.13 17.55
N ASP A 329 30.22 -1.07 18.64
CA ASP A 329 31.39 -1.92 18.86
C ASP A 329 31.00 -3.28 19.45
N LEU A 330 31.41 -4.37 18.80
CA LEU A 330 30.94 -5.73 19.08
C LEU A 330 32.09 -6.76 19.03
N GLN A 331 31.97 -7.86 19.78
CA GLN A 331 32.84 -9.03 19.59
C GLN A 331 32.60 -9.64 18.21
N TYR A 332 33.66 -10.07 17.52
CA TYR A 332 33.61 -10.37 16.07
C TYR A 332 32.57 -11.43 15.67
N ASP A 333 32.36 -12.41 16.52
CA ASP A 333 31.50 -13.57 16.31
C ASP A 333 30.02 -13.23 16.57
N ALA A 334 29.72 -12.53 17.68
CA ALA A 334 28.40 -11.91 17.91
C ALA A 334 28.06 -10.87 16.82
N ALA A 335 29.05 -10.06 16.40
CA ALA A 335 28.91 -9.10 15.31
C ALA A 335 28.55 -9.79 13.98
N ALA A 336 29.12 -10.97 13.71
CA ALA A 336 28.77 -11.75 12.52
C ALA A 336 27.32 -12.25 12.55
N TYR A 337 26.80 -12.61 13.72
CA TYR A 337 25.40 -12.97 13.91
C TYR A 337 24.47 -11.78 13.64
N PHE A 338 24.69 -10.66 14.33
CA PHE A 338 23.87 -9.45 14.18
C PHE A 338 23.96 -8.88 12.76
N TYR A 339 25.15 -8.83 12.15
CA TYR A 339 25.35 -8.37 10.77
C TYR A 339 24.58 -9.20 9.73
N SER A 340 24.36 -10.48 10.02
CA SER A 340 23.66 -11.40 9.11
C SER A 340 22.14 -11.17 9.05
N MET A 341 21.59 -10.45 10.04
CA MET A 341 20.19 -10.00 10.11
C MET A 341 20.02 -8.47 9.99
N GLY A 342 21.02 -7.68 10.41
CA GLY A 342 21.05 -6.22 10.32
C GLY A 342 21.52 -5.67 8.97
N ARG A 343 21.74 -6.58 8.01
CA ARG A 343 22.02 -6.23 6.62
C ARG A 343 21.19 -7.08 5.65
N LYS A 344 20.62 -6.43 4.64
CA LYS A 344 19.80 -7.00 3.57
C LYS A 344 20.29 -6.59 2.18
N SER A 345 19.93 -7.40 1.18
CA SER A 345 20.00 -7.01 -0.25
C SER A 345 19.05 -5.83 -0.51
N LEU A 346 19.49 -4.85 -1.31
CA LEU A 346 18.65 -3.77 -1.81
C LEU A 346 17.89 -4.15 -3.09
N VAL A 347 18.03 -5.39 -3.57
CA VAL A 347 17.32 -5.93 -4.74
C VAL A 347 16.19 -6.88 -4.31
N SER A 348 16.46 -7.79 -3.37
CA SER A 348 15.46 -8.75 -2.85
C SER A 348 14.82 -8.36 -1.52
N GLY A 349 15.33 -7.33 -0.84
CA GLY A 349 14.83 -6.90 0.48
C GLY A 349 15.11 -7.88 1.62
N ASN A 350 15.82 -8.98 1.39
CA ASN A 350 16.05 -10.05 2.35
C ASN A 350 17.44 -9.99 2.99
N THR A 351 17.52 -10.41 4.25
CA THR A 351 18.71 -10.43 5.10
C THR A 351 19.81 -11.34 4.56
N LEU A 352 21.08 -11.11 4.91
CA LEU A 352 22.20 -11.93 4.39
C LEU A 352 22.03 -13.43 4.66
N PHE A 353 21.36 -13.81 5.76
CA PHE A 353 20.92 -15.18 6.03
C PHE A 353 19.44 -15.18 6.38
N ASP A 354 18.71 -16.23 5.96
CA ASP A 354 17.28 -16.40 6.24
C ASP A 354 17.01 -16.82 7.69
N TYR A 355 15.87 -16.39 8.22
CA TYR A 355 15.31 -16.73 9.53
C TYR A 355 14.23 -17.81 9.38
N ASP A 356 14.22 -18.81 10.26
CA ASP A 356 13.18 -19.84 10.35
C ASP A 356 12.22 -19.51 11.49
N GLU A 357 11.10 -18.88 11.15
CA GLU A 357 10.03 -18.50 12.10
C GLU A 357 9.42 -19.72 12.80
N ALA A 358 9.26 -20.84 12.09
CA ALA A 358 8.63 -22.05 12.62
C ALA A 358 9.47 -22.74 13.71
N LYS A 359 10.77 -22.44 13.79
CA LYS A 359 11.68 -22.86 14.87
C LYS A 359 12.23 -21.71 15.70
N ASN A 360 11.89 -20.46 15.37
CA ASN A 360 12.47 -19.24 15.92
C ASN A 360 14.02 -19.23 15.96
N SER A 361 14.69 -19.52 14.84
CA SER A 361 16.17 -19.56 14.81
C SER A 361 16.79 -19.20 13.45
N MET A 362 18.06 -18.80 13.49
CA MET A 362 18.94 -18.60 12.33
C MET A 362 19.79 -19.84 12.01
N HIS A 363 19.55 -20.98 12.66
CA HIS A 363 20.29 -22.26 12.60
C HIS A 363 21.82 -22.13 12.59
N PRO A 364 22.45 -21.35 13.48
CA PRO A 364 23.90 -21.13 13.48
C PRO A 364 24.74 -22.42 13.54
N SER A 365 24.25 -23.47 14.21
CA SER A 365 24.93 -24.78 14.31
C SER A 365 24.87 -25.64 13.05
N ASP A 366 23.88 -25.44 12.18
CA ASP A 366 23.64 -26.31 11.01
C ASP A 366 24.71 -26.16 9.93
N LYS A 367 24.80 -27.16 9.05
CA LYS A 367 25.74 -27.15 7.92
C LYS A 367 25.24 -26.21 6.83
N LEU A 368 26.02 -25.17 6.54
CA LEU A 368 25.75 -24.24 5.45
C LEU A 368 25.76 -25.00 4.12
N THR A 369 24.73 -24.84 3.31
CA THR A 369 24.61 -25.47 1.99
C THR A 369 25.20 -24.62 0.87
N CYS A 370 25.33 -25.20 -0.32
CA CYS A 370 25.68 -24.46 -1.53
C CYS A 370 24.59 -23.44 -1.91
N LYS A 371 23.30 -23.77 -1.70
CA LYS A 371 22.16 -22.87 -1.91
C LYS A 371 22.28 -21.61 -1.04
N GLU A 372 22.35 -21.79 0.28
CA GLU A 372 22.47 -20.70 1.26
C GLU A 372 23.73 -19.85 1.04
N ALA A 373 24.86 -20.48 0.69
CA ALA A 373 26.10 -19.77 0.41
C ALA A 373 26.04 -18.91 -0.86
N LEU A 374 25.36 -19.37 -1.92
CA LEU A 374 25.13 -18.53 -3.10
C LEU A 374 24.28 -17.30 -2.73
N ILE A 375 23.18 -17.54 -1.99
CA ILE A 375 22.23 -16.52 -1.53
C ILE A 375 22.92 -15.47 -0.65
N ALA A 376 23.61 -15.87 0.42
CA ALA A 376 24.28 -14.94 1.33
C ALA A 376 25.36 -14.10 0.63
N VAL A 377 26.02 -14.66 -0.38
CA VAL A 377 27.07 -13.95 -1.12
C VAL A 377 26.49 -13.02 -2.19
N ILE A 378 25.40 -13.36 -2.88
CA ILE A 378 24.72 -12.38 -3.77
C ILE A 378 24.03 -11.28 -2.95
N ARG A 379 23.36 -11.61 -1.84
CA ARG A 379 22.75 -10.61 -0.95
C ARG A 379 23.79 -9.66 -0.37
N LEU A 380 25.02 -10.12 -0.09
CA LEU A 380 26.13 -9.23 0.25
C LEU A 380 26.43 -8.26 -0.89
N VAL A 381 26.67 -8.74 -2.12
CA VAL A 381 26.97 -7.87 -3.29
C VAL A 381 25.84 -6.87 -3.57
N GLU A 382 24.58 -7.26 -3.37
CA GLU A 382 23.39 -6.42 -3.56
C GLU A 382 23.07 -5.50 -2.37
N SER A 383 23.78 -5.63 -1.24
CA SER A 383 23.48 -4.88 0.00
C SER A 383 23.95 -3.41 -0.01
N LYS A 384 24.44 -2.91 -1.15
CA LYS A 384 24.77 -1.49 -1.36
C LYS A 384 24.31 -1.06 -2.75
N ALA A 385 23.79 0.15 -2.86
CA ALA A 385 23.50 0.76 -4.15
C ALA A 385 24.80 0.97 -4.94
N VAL A 386 24.95 0.24 -6.06
CA VAL A 386 26.06 0.44 -6.99
C VAL A 386 25.87 1.80 -7.67
N LYS A 387 26.61 2.82 -7.22
CA LYS A 387 26.69 4.10 -7.93
C LYS A 387 27.49 3.90 -9.20
N SER A 388 26.83 3.80 -10.35
CA SER A 388 27.49 3.69 -11.67
C SER A 388 28.31 4.94 -12.02
N GLY A 389 28.00 6.06 -11.37
CA GLY A 389 28.42 7.37 -11.80
C GLY A 389 27.55 7.89 -12.95
N MET A 390 27.63 9.20 -13.16
CA MET A 390 26.87 9.91 -14.18
C MET A 390 27.45 9.64 -15.58
N ILE A 391 26.78 8.80 -16.37
CA ILE A 391 27.11 8.50 -17.79
C ILE A 391 26.40 9.48 -18.73
N LEU A 392 26.87 9.65 -19.97
CA LEU A 392 26.17 10.51 -20.95
C LEU A 392 24.82 9.91 -21.33
N LEU A 393 23.80 10.75 -21.60
CA LEU A 393 22.47 10.27 -22.02
C LEU A 393 22.54 9.33 -23.24
N SER A 394 23.44 9.60 -24.19
CA SER A 394 23.68 8.78 -25.38
C SER A 394 24.26 7.39 -25.09
N GLN A 395 24.72 7.12 -23.87
CA GLN A 395 25.32 5.85 -23.43
C GLN A 395 24.36 4.96 -22.63
N SER A 396 23.21 5.48 -22.18
CA SER A 396 22.22 4.73 -21.38
C SER A 396 21.59 3.56 -22.15
N GLY A 397 21.29 3.74 -23.43
CA GLY A 397 20.42 2.81 -24.17
C GLY A 397 18.98 2.82 -23.66
N SER A 398 18.24 1.75 -23.98
CA SER A 398 16.86 1.49 -23.54
C SER A 398 16.79 1.08 -22.06
N TYR A 399 15.58 0.79 -21.57
CA TYR A 399 15.39 0.01 -20.35
C TYR A 399 16.19 -1.31 -20.38
N ASN A 400 16.54 -1.79 -19.19
CA ASN A 400 17.27 -3.04 -18.99
C ASN A 400 16.35 -4.25 -19.21
N LYS A 401 16.64 -5.02 -20.27
CA LYS A 401 15.86 -6.20 -20.68
C LYS A 401 16.00 -7.42 -19.75
N ASP A 402 16.98 -7.41 -18.87
CA ASP A 402 17.08 -8.42 -17.79
C ASP A 402 16.12 -8.15 -16.65
N ILE A 403 15.60 -6.92 -16.54
CA ILE A 403 14.64 -6.48 -15.54
C ILE A 403 13.23 -6.45 -16.17
N ILE A 404 13.04 -5.59 -17.18
CA ILE A 404 11.82 -5.56 -18.00
C ILE A 404 11.96 -6.59 -19.12
N THR A 405 11.64 -7.85 -18.80
CA THR A 405 11.76 -8.97 -19.73
C THR A 405 10.65 -8.99 -20.80
N ASP A 406 10.91 -9.63 -21.94
CA ASP A 406 9.91 -9.82 -23.00
C ASP A 406 8.65 -10.57 -22.49
N THR A 407 8.79 -11.42 -21.46
CA THR A 407 7.66 -12.10 -20.80
C THR A 407 6.77 -11.13 -20.02
N LEU A 408 7.36 -10.18 -19.28
CA LEU A 408 6.60 -9.15 -18.57
C LEU A 408 5.92 -8.18 -19.56
N ILE A 409 6.61 -7.80 -20.64
CA ILE A 409 6.01 -7.03 -21.76
C ILE A 409 4.83 -7.79 -22.38
N ALA A 410 4.96 -9.10 -22.60
CA ALA A 410 3.89 -9.95 -23.15
C ALA A 410 2.73 -10.21 -22.15
N ARG A 411 2.96 -10.06 -20.85
CA ARG A 411 1.92 -10.05 -19.81
C ARG A 411 1.17 -8.72 -19.80
N ALA A 412 1.90 -7.60 -19.71
CA ALA A 412 1.31 -6.26 -19.70
C ALA A 412 0.47 -5.99 -20.96
N LYS A 413 0.90 -6.43 -22.15
CA LYS A 413 0.13 -6.29 -23.41
C LYS A 413 -1.20 -7.07 -23.47
N LYS A 414 -1.48 -7.96 -22.50
CA LYS A 414 -2.79 -8.63 -22.36
C LYS A 414 -3.78 -7.85 -21.52
N GLN A 415 -3.30 -6.89 -20.72
CA GLN A 415 -4.16 -6.04 -19.91
C GLN A 415 -4.91 -5.02 -20.79
N PRO A 416 -6.07 -4.50 -20.34
CA PRO A 416 -6.74 -3.38 -21.00
C PRO A 416 -5.76 -2.22 -21.18
N GLN A 417 -5.57 -1.76 -22.42
CA GLN A 417 -4.72 -0.61 -22.68
C GLN A 417 -5.52 0.68 -22.43
N PRO A 418 -5.10 1.56 -21.49
CA PRO A 418 -5.72 2.86 -21.32
C PRO A 418 -5.55 3.71 -22.59
N THR A 419 -6.55 4.55 -22.86
CA THR A 419 -6.45 5.65 -23.84
C THR A 419 -6.74 6.97 -23.15
N VAL A 420 -6.46 8.07 -23.85
CA VAL A 420 -6.78 9.43 -23.39
C VAL A 420 -8.26 9.62 -23.06
N GLN A 421 -9.15 8.85 -23.68
CA GLN A 421 -10.60 8.89 -23.49
C GLN A 421 -11.08 7.93 -22.38
N HIS A 422 -10.33 6.85 -22.12
CA HIS A 422 -10.76 5.74 -21.27
C HIS A 422 -9.60 5.18 -20.46
N LEU A 423 -9.60 5.47 -19.17
CA LEU A 423 -8.75 4.80 -18.19
C LEU A 423 -9.47 3.59 -17.57
N PRO A 424 -8.74 2.56 -17.10
CA PRO A 424 -9.18 1.75 -15.98
C PRO A 424 -9.54 2.63 -14.77
N LYS A 425 -10.34 2.12 -13.83
CA LYS A 425 -10.52 2.78 -12.53
C LYS A 425 -9.18 2.74 -11.79
N TYR A 426 -8.39 3.80 -11.85
CA TYR A 426 -7.15 3.88 -11.10
C TYR A 426 -7.46 4.20 -9.64
N ARG A 427 -6.94 3.33 -8.78
CA ARG A 427 -7.26 3.21 -7.37
C ARG A 427 -5.98 2.79 -6.66
N GLY A 428 -5.41 3.66 -5.83
CA GLY A 428 -4.15 3.34 -5.19
C GLY A 428 -3.53 4.48 -4.39
N PRO A 429 -2.32 4.27 -3.85
CA PRO A 429 -1.60 5.27 -3.11
C PRO A 429 -0.70 6.13 -4.00
N GLY A 430 -0.54 7.39 -3.59
CA GLY A 430 0.53 8.24 -4.08
C GLY A 430 1.74 8.16 -3.19
N CYS A 431 2.89 8.59 -3.70
CA CYS A 431 4.08 8.64 -2.88
C CYS A 431 5.11 9.65 -3.39
N TYR A 432 5.58 10.51 -2.47
CA TYR A 432 6.90 11.14 -2.51
C TYR A 432 7.97 10.05 -2.33
N GLY A 433 8.11 9.18 -3.33
CA GLY A 433 8.90 7.96 -3.22
C GLY A 433 10.40 8.25 -3.13
N LEU A 434 10.85 9.29 -3.83
CA LEU A 434 12.26 9.63 -3.95
C LEU A 434 12.45 11.15 -4.02
N SER A 435 12.56 11.78 -2.86
CA SER A 435 13.18 13.09 -2.70
C SER A 435 14.61 12.97 -2.14
N ILE A 436 15.40 14.04 -2.21
CA ILE A 436 16.75 14.10 -1.65
C ILE A 436 16.74 13.83 -0.14
N GLY A 437 15.67 14.22 0.57
CA GLY A 437 15.45 13.95 1.99
C GLY A 437 14.73 12.64 2.30
N GLU A 438 13.71 12.28 1.52
CA GLU A 438 12.88 11.08 1.77
C GLU A 438 13.09 10.02 0.69
N ARG A 439 13.79 8.95 1.07
CA ARG A 439 14.06 7.80 0.20
C ARG A 439 13.25 6.60 0.64
N ILE A 440 12.10 6.39 0.00
CA ILE A 440 11.41 5.10 0.05
C ILE A 440 12.11 4.21 -0.98
N ASP A 441 13.08 3.42 -0.50
CA ASP A 441 13.71 2.35 -1.27
C ASP A 441 12.70 1.22 -1.48
N TRP A 442 11.81 1.44 -2.47
CA TRP A 442 10.80 0.50 -2.92
C TRP A 442 11.37 -0.89 -3.13
N ASN A 443 10.66 -1.89 -2.61
CA ASN A 443 10.97 -3.29 -2.82
C ASN A 443 9.76 -4.06 -3.35
N GLU A 444 9.98 -5.29 -3.79
CA GLU A 444 8.94 -6.11 -4.41
C GLU A 444 7.77 -6.43 -3.47
N GLU A 445 8.02 -6.54 -2.16
CA GLU A 445 6.99 -6.82 -1.16
C GLU A 445 5.99 -5.64 -1.04
N ASP A 446 6.43 -4.40 -1.25
CA ASP A 446 5.55 -3.22 -1.21
C ASP A 446 4.53 -3.25 -2.36
N ILE A 447 5.01 -3.37 -3.60
CA ILE A 447 4.18 -3.34 -4.81
C ILE A 447 3.23 -4.56 -4.84
N ARG A 448 3.72 -5.72 -4.39
CA ARG A 448 2.90 -6.91 -4.15
C ARG A 448 1.84 -6.66 -3.09
N THR A 449 2.18 -6.02 -1.97
CA THR A 449 1.24 -5.72 -0.88
C THR A 449 0.14 -4.75 -1.33
N PHE A 450 0.43 -3.77 -2.18
CA PHE A 450 -0.59 -2.89 -2.74
C PHE A 450 -1.56 -3.66 -3.66
N SER A 451 -1.03 -4.55 -4.50
CA SER A 451 -1.82 -5.46 -5.34
C SER A 451 -2.68 -6.43 -4.51
N GLU A 452 -2.15 -7.00 -3.43
CA GLU A 452 -2.89 -7.80 -2.44
C GLU A 452 -4.01 -6.97 -1.77
N TRP A 453 -3.73 -5.72 -1.42
CA TRP A 453 -4.74 -4.80 -0.88
C TRP A 453 -5.81 -4.41 -1.90
N GLY A 454 -5.54 -4.61 -3.19
CA GLY A 454 -6.47 -4.36 -4.29
C GLY A 454 -6.17 -3.11 -5.12
N PHE A 455 -5.14 -2.35 -4.72
CA PHE A 455 -4.70 -1.17 -5.44
C PHE A 455 -4.06 -1.56 -6.78
N ASN A 456 -4.43 -0.84 -7.84
CA ASN A 456 -4.01 -1.10 -9.22
C ASN A 456 -3.21 0.05 -9.84
N TYR A 457 -2.85 1.05 -9.04
CA TYR A 457 -2.19 2.29 -9.44
C TYR A 457 -1.20 2.72 -8.36
N LEU A 458 -0.11 3.36 -8.76
CA LEU A 458 0.89 3.97 -7.89
C LEU A 458 1.46 5.23 -8.58
N ARG A 459 1.20 6.40 -8.01
CA ARG A 459 1.81 7.67 -8.45
C ARG A 459 3.19 7.83 -7.79
N VAL A 460 4.23 7.83 -8.63
CA VAL A 460 5.64 7.83 -8.22
C VAL A 460 6.26 9.19 -8.52
N LEU A 461 6.47 9.96 -7.45
CA LEU A 461 7.20 11.22 -7.49
C LEU A 461 8.70 10.95 -7.27
N MET A 462 9.54 11.30 -8.25
CA MET A 462 11.00 11.12 -8.19
C MET A 462 11.71 12.40 -8.64
N GLU A 463 12.50 13.00 -7.75
CA GLU A 463 13.23 14.23 -8.05
C GLU A 463 14.27 14.04 -9.17
N TYR A 464 14.35 15.01 -10.09
CA TYR A 464 15.18 14.86 -11.29
C TYR A 464 16.66 14.70 -10.97
N GLN A 465 17.13 15.31 -9.87
CA GLN A 465 18.53 15.29 -9.42
C GLN A 465 18.99 13.92 -8.90
N LEU A 466 18.06 12.98 -8.66
CA LEU A 466 18.37 11.60 -8.29
C LEU A 466 18.68 10.72 -9.51
N MET A 467 18.23 11.12 -10.71
CA MET A 467 18.57 10.48 -11.98
C MET A 467 19.63 11.28 -12.74
N PHE A 468 19.43 12.57 -12.95
CA PHE A 468 20.16 13.42 -13.88
C PHE A 468 21.11 14.38 -13.17
N ASN A 469 22.14 14.85 -13.89
CA ASN A 469 22.91 16.01 -13.45
C ASN A 469 22.19 17.33 -13.80
N GLY A 470 22.52 18.42 -13.10
CA GLY A 470 21.81 19.70 -13.21
C GLY A 470 21.78 20.37 -14.60
N ASP A 471 22.58 19.90 -15.58
CA ASP A 471 22.51 20.38 -16.96
C ASP A 471 21.80 19.45 -17.97
N ILE A 472 21.30 18.29 -17.51
CA ILE A 472 20.63 17.26 -18.33
C ILE A 472 21.53 16.78 -19.50
N THR A 473 22.84 16.60 -19.25
CA THR A 473 23.76 15.93 -20.20
C THR A 473 24.14 14.51 -19.77
N LYS A 474 23.89 14.16 -18.49
CA LYS A 474 24.24 12.88 -17.89
C LYS A 474 23.14 12.33 -16.99
N VAL A 475 23.21 11.03 -16.74
CA VAL A 475 22.26 10.27 -15.91
C VAL A 475 22.99 9.15 -15.15
N ASP A 476 22.55 8.82 -13.93
CA ASP A 476 23.01 7.62 -13.21
C ASP A 476 22.17 6.41 -13.65
N LEU A 477 22.82 5.47 -14.33
CA LEU A 477 22.20 4.23 -14.80
C LEU A 477 21.64 3.38 -13.65
N SER A 478 22.12 3.56 -12.41
CA SER A 478 21.64 2.88 -11.22
C SER A 478 20.24 3.35 -10.82
N ALA A 479 20.00 4.66 -10.88
CA ALA A 479 18.67 5.23 -10.63
C ALA A 479 17.67 4.82 -11.73
N LEU A 480 18.11 4.82 -13.00
CA LEU A 480 17.31 4.30 -14.10
C LEU A 480 16.98 2.81 -13.95
N ASN A 481 17.94 1.98 -13.52
CA ASN A 481 17.68 0.56 -13.28
C ASN A 481 16.72 0.34 -12.10
N LYS A 482 16.68 1.22 -11.09
CA LYS A 482 15.64 1.19 -10.03
C LYS A 482 14.25 1.51 -10.61
N LEU A 483 14.15 2.46 -11.53
CA LEU A 483 12.88 2.78 -12.20
C LEU A 483 12.44 1.63 -13.14
N ASP A 484 13.36 1.04 -13.91
CA ASP A 484 13.09 -0.20 -14.66
C ASP A 484 12.54 -1.31 -13.75
N GLN A 485 13.12 -1.47 -12.54
CA GLN A 485 12.73 -2.48 -11.56
C GLN A 485 11.33 -2.24 -11.01
N LEU A 486 10.99 -0.99 -10.65
CA LEU A 486 9.65 -0.60 -10.21
C LEU A 486 8.59 -0.85 -11.29
N ILE A 487 8.89 -0.50 -12.55
CA ILE A 487 8.03 -0.80 -13.70
C ILE A 487 7.86 -2.32 -13.89
N SER A 488 8.92 -3.12 -13.70
CA SER A 488 8.84 -4.58 -13.80
C SER A 488 7.95 -5.21 -12.71
N TRP A 489 7.97 -4.66 -11.49
CA TRP A 489 7.05 -5.07 -10.42
C TRP A 489 5.61 -4.68 -10.74
N GLY A 490 5.37 -3.49 -11.30
CA GLY A 490 4.07 -3.10 -11.86
C GLY A 490 3.53 -4.12 -12.87
N MET A 491 4.37 -4.61 -13.79
CA MET A 491 4.00 -5.65 -14.77
C MET A 491 3.72 -7.02 -14.13
N LYS A 492 4.42 -7.37 -13.05
CA LYS A 492 4.25 -8.63 -12.32
C LYS A 492 2.93 -8.64 -11.55
N TYR A 493 2.65 -7.56 -10.81
CA TYR A 493 1.53 -7.44 -9.88
C TYR A 493 0.29 -6.68 -10.41
N ASN A 494 0.31 -6.25 -11.68
CA ASN A 494 -0.74 -5.47 -12.33
C ASN A 494 -1.06 -4.14 -11.62
N VAL A 495 0.00 -3.47 -11.14
CA VAL A 495 -0.05 -2.10 -10.62
C VAL A 495 0.48 -1.17 -11.70
N HIS A 496 -0.34 -0.22 -12.13
CA HIS A 496 0.04 0.82 -13.09
C HIS A 496 0.93 1.87 -12.42
N ILE A 497 2.05 2.22 -13.06
CA ILE A 497 3.00 3.22 -12.58
C ILE A 497 2.76 4.54 -13.30
N ASP A 498 2.16 5.50 -12.61
CA ASP A 498 2.21 6.91 -13.02
C ASP A 498 3.57 7.46 -12.58
N PHE A 499 4.38 7.89 -13.55
CA PHE A 499 5.71 8.44 -13.28
C PHE A 499 5.73 9.95 -13.46
N GLN A 500 5.97 10.66 -12.36
CA GLN A 500 5.99 12.13 -12.30
C GLN A 500 7.32 12.63 -11.73
N ILE A 501 7.82 13.74 -12.28
CA ILE A 501 9.00 14.43 -11.77
C ILE A 501 8.54 15.76 -11.16
N PRO A 502 8.63 15.95 -9.83
CA PRO A 502 8.06 17.11 -9.13
C PRO A 502 8.89 18.39 -9.27
N ASP A 503 10.14 18.29 -9.68
CA ASP A 503 11.11 19.38 -9.84
C ASP A 503 11.81 19.31 -11.21
N TYR A 504 12.26 20.44 -11.74
CA TYR A 504 13.06 20.49 -12.97
C TYR A 504 13.93 21.75 -12.98
N PRO A 505 14.93 21.87 -13.88
CA PRO A 505 15.69 23.11 -14.02
C PRO A 505 14.76 24.31 -14.20
N GLY A 506 14.94 25.39 -13.41
CA GLY A 506 14.00 26.53 -13.40
C GLY A 506 12.69 26.31 -12.63
N TRP A 507 12.53 25.18 -11.92
CA TRP A 507 11.36 24.87 -11.08
C TRP A 507 11.77 23.94 -9.92
N GLU A 508 12.57 24.49 -9.00
CA GLU A 508 13.07 23.77 -7.81
C GLU A 508 13.02 24.66 -6.55
N THR A 509 12.77 24.04 -5.40
CA THR A 509 12.79 24.68 -4.07
C THR A 509 13.77 23.92 -3.18
N LYS A 510 14.75 24.60 -2.59
CA LYS A 510 15.88 24.00 -1.85
C LYS A 510 16.06 24.68 -0.49
N TRP A 511 16.09 23.88 0.58
CA TRP A 511 16.40 24.35 1.92
C TRP A 511 17.90 24.65 2.06
N ASP A 512 18.25 25.93 2.21
CA ASP A 512 19.60 26.35 2.57
C ASP A 512 19.79 26.16 4.08
N THR A 513 20.54 25.11 4.43
CA THR A 513 20.77 24.72 5.82
C THR A 513 21.78 25.63 6.54
N GLU A 514 22.56 26.43 5.81
CA GLU A 514 23.47 27.42 6.40
C GLU A 514 22.76 28.74 6.72
N LYS A 515 21.74 29.11 5.93
CA LYS A 515 20.91 30.30 6.17
C LYS A 515 19.65 30.05 7.01
N ASN A 516 19.17 28.80 7.07
CA ASN A 516 17.85 28.45 7.61
C ASN A 516 16.72 29.14 6.79
N GLU A 517 16.87 29.12 5.46
CA GLU A 517 15.98 29.78 4.49
C GLU A 517 15.68 28.82 3.32
N TYR A 518 14.53 28.99 2.66
CA TYR A 518 14.30 28.35 1.36
C TYR A 518 14.84 29.23 0.23
N THR A 519 15.57 28.61 -0.69
CA THR A 519 15.95 29.18 -1.99
C THR A 519 15.11 28.52 -3.09
N ALA A 520 14.83 29.22 -4.17
CA ALA A 520 14.10 28.65 -5.31
C ALA A 520 14.63 29.16 -6.65
N ASP A 521 14.70 28.27 -7.64
CA ASP A 521 14.85 28.63 -9.05
C ASP A 521 13.49 28.36 -9.73
N VAL A 522 12.87 29.43 -10.23
CA VAL A 522 11.46 29.45 -10.70
C VAL A 522 11.33 30.11 -12.08
N ASP A 523 12.43 30.20 -12.83
CA ASP A 523 12.50 30.92 -14.10
C ASP A 523 11.99 30.14 -15.33
N ILE A 524 11.55 28.89 -15.17
CA ILE A 524 11.24 27.94 -16.25
C ILE A 524 10.32 28.51 -17.34
N TYR A 525 9.34 29.35 -17.00
CA TYR A 525 8.41 29.91 -17.98
C TYR A 525 9.05 30.98 -18.90
N THR A 526 10.21 31.51 -18.54
CA THR A 526 10.98 32.49 -19.33
C THR A 526 12.31 31.96 -19.87
N ASN A 527 12.99 31.09 -19.12
CA ASN A 527 14.35 30.64 -19.44
C ASN A 527 14.38 29.52 -20.49
N LYS A 528 14.60 29.90 -21.74
CA LYS A 528 14.68 28.99 -22.90
C LYS A 528 15.72 27.87 -22.78
N LYS A 529 16.75 28.00 -21.94
CA LYS A 529 17.73 26.92 -21.66
C LYS A 529 17.09 25.87 -20.75
N HIS A 530 16.48 26.29 -19.65
CA HIS A 530 15.79 25.40 -18.69
C HIS A 530 14.58 24.70 -19.32
N GLN A 531 13.83 25.40 -20.18
CA GLN A 531 12.77 24.84 -21.01
C GLN A 531 13.27 23.68 -21.91
N LYS A 532 14.39 23.90 -22.61
CA LYS A 532 15.00 22.89 -23.49
C LYS A 532 15.55 21.70 -22.70
N GLN A 533 16.13 21.93 -21.52
CA GLN A 533 16.65 20.88 -20.66
C GLN A 533 15.53 19.98 -20.12
N THR A 534 14.43 20.58 -19.66
CA THR A 534 13.22 19.86 -19.21
C THR A 534 12.63 19.02 -20.36
N ALA A 535 12.53 19.58 -21.57
CA ALA A 535 12.07 18.82 -22.73
C ALA A 535 13.02 17.67 -23.11
N ALA A 536 14.34 17.87 -23.06
CA ALA A 536 15.33 16.83 -23.35
C ALA A 536 15.35 15.69 -22.33
N MET A 537 15.07 15.98 -21.05
CA MET A 537 14.89 14.99 -19.99
C MET A 537 13.76 14.01 -20.31
N TRP A 538 12.59 14.54 -20.65
CA TRP A 538 11.41 13.74 -21.00
C TRP A 538 11.55 13.05 -22.36
N GLU A 539 12.18 13.68 -23.36
CA GLU A 539 12.52 13.03 -24.64
C GLU A 539 13.41 11.80 -24.41
N PHE A 540 14.37 11.89 -23.48
CA PHE A 540 15.26 10.80 -23.11
C PHE A 540 14.51 9.66 -22.39
N LEU A 541 13.64 9.97 -21.43
CA LEU A 541 12.83 8.96 -20.72
C LEU A 541 11.88 8.23 -21.69
N ALA A 542 11.23 8.97 -22.59
CA ALA A 542 10.41 8.40 -23.65
C ALA A 542 11.22 7.50 -24.60
N LYS A 543 12.45 7.88 -24.98
CA LYS A 543 13.38 7.01 -25.73
C LYS A 543 13.77 5.77 -24.94
N ARG A 544 13.99 5.87 -23.62
CA ARG A 544 14.35 4.72 -22.76
C ARG A 544 13.23 3.70 -22.69
N TYR A 545 12.00 4.16 -22.42
CA TYR A 545 10.83 3.30 -22.14
C TYR A 545 9.98 2.95 -23.36
N LYS A 546 10.37 3.38 -24.56
CA LYS A 546 9.67 3.07 -25.82
C LYS A 546 9.34 1.58 -25.95
N GLY A 547 8.05 1.28 -26.12
CA GLY A 547 7.52 -0.09 -26.23
C GLY A 547 7.13 -0.76 -24.90
N VAL A 548 7.37 -0.13 -23.75
CA VAL A 548 6.65 -0.44 -22.49
C VAL A 548 5.18 -0.06 -22.69
N PRO A 549 4.20 -0.97 -22.45
CA PRO A 549 2.78 -0.68 -22.68
C PRO A 549 2.23 0.44 -21.80
N ASN A 550 1.21 1.16 -22.29
CA ASN A 550 0.50 2.17 -21.48
C ASN A 550 -0.30 1.54 -20.34
N SER A 551 -0.62 0.24 -20.40
CA SER A 551 -1.30 -0.49 -19.30
C SER A 551 -0.44 -0.72 -18.05
N VAL A 552 0.76 -0.13 -17.96
CA VAL A 552 1.65 -0.22 -16.80
C VAL A 552 2.52 1.02 -16.58
N LEU A 553 2.66 1.90 -17.57
CA LEU A 553 3.43 3.14 -17.46
C LEU A 553 2.78 4.27 -18.24
N ASP A 554 2.50 5.39 -17.57
CA ASP A 554 2.27 6.70 -18.18
C ASP A 554 3.33 7.71 -17.71
N PHE A 555 3.31 8.92 -18.26
CA PHE A 555 4.10 10.05 -17.77
C PHE A 555 3.20 11.23 -17.39
N SER A 556 3.16 11.58 -16.10
CA SER A 556 2.69 12.89 -15.64
C SER A 556 3.78 13.94 -15.93
N VAL A 557 3.58 14.72 -17.00
CA VAL A 557 4.66 15.54 -17.61
C VAL A 557 4.96 16.86 -16.89
N ASN A 558 4.12 17.24 -15.93
CA ASN A 558 4.23 18.44 -15.10
C ASN A 558 3.66 18.17 -13.70
N HIS A 559 4.08 18.94 -12.69
CA HIS A 559 3.62 18.80 -11.30
C HIS A 559 3.28 20.18 -10.74
N GLU A 560 2.06 20.35 -10.23
CA GLU A 560 1.60 21.59 -9.59
C GLU A 560 1.97 22.87 -10.36
N PRO A 561 1.68 22.97 -11.67
CA PRO A 561 2.20 24.05 -12.53
C PRO A 561 1.65 25.44 -12.17
N LEU A 562 0.61 25.49 -11.33
CA LEU A 562 -0.03 26.70 -10.82
C LEU A 562 0.17 26.88 -9.31
N ASN A 563 0.99 26.05 -8.63
CA ASN A 563 1.18 26.20 -7.18
C ASN A 563 2.13 27.36 -6.84
N TRP A 564 1.53 28.53 -6.61
CA TRP A 564 2.21 29.78 -6.29
C TRP A 564 2.95 29.78 -4.94
N THR A 565 2.82 28.75 -4.09
CA THR A 565 3.58 28.63 -2.83
C THR A 565 4.92 27.88 -2.98
N ARG A 566 5.22 27.30 -4.16
CA ARG A 566 6.54 26.69 -4.44
C ARG A 566 7.59 27.72 -4.83
N SER A 567 7.15 28.84 -5.37
CA SER A 567 7.87 30.10 -5.24
C SER A 567 7.87 30.53 -3.78
N THR A 568 9.07 30.67 -3.21
CA THR A 568 9.29 31.37 -1.94
C THR A 568 8.85 32.83 -2.04
N GLU A 569 8.88 33.56 -0.92
CA GLU A 569 8.57 35.00 -0.77
C GLU A 569 9.30 35.93 -1.77
N ALA A 570 10.33 35.42 -2.46
CA ALA A 570 11.07 36.06 -3.54
C ALA A 570 10.28 36.35 -4.85
N PHE A 571 9.01 35.97 -5.00
CA PHE A 571 8.22 36.30 -6.20
C PHE A 571 7.69 37.76 -6.19
N SER A 572 8.62 38.72 -6.14
CA SER A 572 8.34 40.16 -6.27
C SER A 572 8.11 40.59 -7.74
N GLY A 573 7.37 39.79 -8.52
CA GLY A 573 7.20 39.94 -9.96
C GLY A 573 5.87 39.39 -10.47
N GLU A 574 5.58 39.62 -11.75
CA GLU A 574 4.32 39.19 -12.38
C GLU A 574 4.23 37.66 -12.50
N HIS A 575 3.12 37.08 -12.04
CA HIS A 575 2.86 35.63 -12.14
C HIS A 575 2.92 35.13 -13.59
N PRO A 576 3.40 33.90 -13.85
CA PRO A 576 3.38 33.33 -15.19
C PRO A 576 1.94 33.15 -15.68
N SER A 577 1.64 33.62 -16.89
CA SER A 577 0.31 33.46 -17.49
C SER A 577 0.04 32.01 -17.90
N TYR A 578 -1.25 31.62 -17.93
CA TYR A 578 -1.67 30.29 -18.38
C TYR A 578 -1.07 29.90 -19.75
N GLU A 579 -0.94 30.86 -20.67
CA GLU A 579 -0.27 30.66 -21.97
C GLU A 579 1.22 30.33 -21.82
N ALA A 580 1.96 31.00 -20.93
CA ALA A 580 3.38 30.72 -20.69
C ALA A 580 3.60 29.34 -20.06
N VAL A 581 2.68 28.93 -19.16
CA VAL A 581 2.65 27.59 -18.57
C VAL A 581 2.33 26.53 -19.63
N TYR A 582 1.25 26.72 -20.39
CA TYR A 582 0.82 25.83 -21.47
C TYR A 582 1.92 25.65 -22.52
N VAL A 583 2.51 26.73 -23.01
CA VAL A 583 3.62 26.71 -23.99
C VAL A 583 4.86 25.97 -23.44
N GLN A 584 5.06 25.88 -22.13
CA GLN A 584 6.12 25.04 -21.56
C GLN A 584 5.71 23.56 -21.48
N VAL A 585 4.54 23.23 -20.93
CA VAL A 585 4.05 21.84 -20.86
C VAL A 585 3.95 21.23 -22.27
N LYS A 586 3.50 22.01 -23.25
CA LYS A 586 3.40 21.60 -24.66
C LYS A 586 4.74 21.19 -25.28
N LYS A 587 5.85 21.87 -24.94
CA LYS A 587 7.19 21.45 -25.40
C LYS A 587 7.59 20.09 -24.85
N VAL A 588 7.17 19.76 -23.63
CA VAL A 588 7.39 18.45 -23.02
C VAL A 588 6.56 17.38 -23.72
N ILE A 589 5.26 17.64 -23.94
CA ILE A 589 4.35 16.76 -24.70
C ILE A 589 4.91 16.45 -26.09
N ASP A 590 5.37 17.46 -26.83
CA ASP A 590 5.93 17.28 -28.18
C ASP A 590 7.27 16.53 -28.17
N ALA A 591 8.10 16.73 -27.13
CA ALA A 591 9.35 15.99 -26.95
C ALA A 591 9.11 14.51 -26.63
N VAL A 592 8.17 14.18 -25.73
CA VAL A 592 7.75 12.80 -25.47
C VAL A 592 7.22 12.15 -26.74
N ARG A 593 6.35 12.82 -27.51
CA ARG A 593 5.80 12.30 -28.77
C ARG A 593 6.82 12.06 -29.86
N THR A 594 7.81 12.94 -29.97
CA THR A 594 8.91 12.79 -30.94
C THR A 594 9.71 11.50 -30.67
N ALA A 595 9.80 11.11 -29.40
CA ALA A 595 10.41 9.86 -28.97
C ALA A 595 9.48 8.65 -29.06
N ASP A 596 8.30 8.70 -28.45
CA ASP A 596 7.33 7.61 -28.31
C ASP A 596 5.89 8.12 -28.58
N PRO A 597 5.43 8.11 -29.86
CA PRO A 597 4.15 8.73 -30.26
C PRO A 597 2.92 8.17 -29.54
N ASP A 598 2.98 6.91 -29.12
CA ASP A 598 1.88 6.17 -28.49
C ASP A 598 1.83 6.35 -26.96
N ARG A 599 2.81 7.04 -26.35
CA ARG A 599 2.92 7.20 -24.88
C ARG A 599 1.70 7.93 -24.31
N LEU A 600 1.03 7.28 -23.37
CA LEU A 600 0.04 7.95 -22.52
C LEU A 600 0.75 8.99 -21.65
N MET A 601 0.19 10.20 -21.61
CA MET A 601 0.69 11.31 -20.81
C MET A 601 -0.46 11.94 -20.04
N PHE A 602 -0.19 12.25 -18.78
CA PHE A 602 -1.08 12.96 -17.87
C PHE A 602 -0.59 14.41 -17.74
N VAL A 603 -1.52 15.36 -17.75
CA VAL A 603 -1.24 16.78 -17.56
C VAL A 603 -2.02 17.29 -16.35
N GLU A 604 -1.31 17.89 -15.40
CA GLU A 604 -1.93 18.50 -14.22
C GLU A 604 -2.41 19.91 -14.53
N THR A 605 -3.65 20.23 -14.13
CA THR A 605 -4.36 21.46 -14.52
C THR A 605 -4.60 22.44 -13.38
N GLY A 606 -4.33 22.08 -12.12
CA GLY A 606 -4.47 22.96 -10.95
C GLY A 606 -5.23 22.30 -9.78
N TYR A 607 -5.57 23.10 -8.76
CA TYR A 607 -6.43 22.70 -7.64
C TYR A 607 -7.92 22.76 -8.04
N VAL A 608 -8.77 21.88 -7.49
CA VAL A 608 -10.25 22.01 -7.61
C VAL A 608 -10.85 22.94 -6.54
N ALA A 609 -10.02 23.49 -5.65
CA ALA A 609 -10.42 24.68 -4.88
C ALA A 609 -10.49 25.92 -5.77
N ASP A 610 -9.57 26.02 -6.75
CA ASP A 610 -9.41 27.18 -7.64
C ASP A 610 -10.19 27.00 -8.96
N MET A 611 -11.11 26.03 -9.03
CA MET A 611 -12.00 25.79 -10.19
C MET A 611 -13.20 26.75 -10.23
N ASP A 612 -12.92 28.02 -9.98
CA ASP A 612 -13.60 29.10 -10.67
C ASP A 612 -13.24 29.07 -12.18
N ILE A 613 -13.65 30.10 -12.93
CA ILE A 613 -13.55 30.18 -14.40
C ILE A 613 -12.14 29.83 -14.94
N ASP A 614 -11.08 30.20 -14.21
CA ASP A 614 -9.71 30.14 -14.70
C ASP A 614 -9.11 28.71 -14.77
N GLY A 615 -9.42 27.83 -13.80
CA GLY A 615 -8.97 26.43 -13.86
C GLY A 615 -9.52 25.70 -15.09
N ASN A 616 -10.77 25.99 -15.44
CA ASN A 616 -11.39 25.53 -16.68
C ASN A 616 -10.70 26.09 -17.94
N VAL A 617 -10.23 27.35 -17.92
CA VAL A 617 -9.49 27.96 -19.04
C VAL A 617 -8.17 27.24 -19.31
N PHE A 618 -7.36 26.95 -18.29
CA PHE A 618 -6.09 26.25 -18.48
C PHE A 618 -6.30 24.80 -18.98
N ALA A 619 -7.28 24.09 -18.43
CA ALA A 619 -7.66 22.75 -18.91
C ALA A 619 -8.10 22.75 -20.39
N MET A 620 -8.85 23.77 -20.83
CA MET A 620 -9.28 23.91 -22.23
C MET A 620 -8.13 24.10 -23.22
N MET A 621 -6.97 24.63 -22.81
CA MET A 621 -5.82 24.83 -23.72
C MET A 621 -5.33 23.49 -24.31
N PHE A 622 -5.36 22.41 -23.52
CA PHE A 622 -4.91 21.07 -23.93
C PHE A 622 -5.93 20.27 -24.76
N LYS A 623 -7.08 20.86 -25.16
CA LYS A 623 -8.19 20.16 -25.85
C LYS A 623 -7.75 19.33 -27.07
N ASN A 624 -6.81 19.85 -27.85
CA ASN A 624 -6.32 19.19 -29.08
C ASN A 624 -5.05 18.36 -28.85
N ASP A 625 -4.52 18.34 -27.62
CA ASP A 625 -3.22 17.76 -27.32
C ASP A 625 -3.27 16.30 -26.90
N ASN A 626 -4.43 15.64 -26.95
CA ASN A 626 -4.57 14.19 -26.72
C ASN A 626 -3.77 13.71 -25.48
N VAL A 627 -4.06 14.34 -24.33
CA VAL A 627 -3.51 14.03 -23.00
C VAL A 627 -4.67 13.74 -22.05
N VAL A 628 -4.44 12.90 -21.05
CA VAL A 628 -5.36 12.80 -19.91
C VAL A 628 -5.18 14.04 -19.05
N LEU A 629 -6.29 14.59 -18.56
CA LEU A 629 -6.21 15.72 -17.63
C LEU A 629 -6.31 15.21 -16.20
N THR A 630 -5.54 15.83 -15.34
CA THR A 630 -5.52 15.58 -13.90
C THR A 630 -5.70 16.90 -13.16
N VAL A 631 -6.35 16.83 -12.01
CA VAL A 631 -6.37 17.89 -11.01
C VAL A 631 -5.49 17.47 -9.85
N LYS A 632 -4.87 18.41 -9.13
CA LYS A 632 -4.12 18.08 -7.91
C LYS A 632 -5.04 17.35 -6.95
N SER A 633 -6.08 18.03 -6.46
CA SER A 633 -6.96 17.51 -5.41
C SER A 633 -8.40 18.03 -5.51
N MET A 634 -9.37 17.15 -5.26
CA MET A 634 -10.80 17.47 -5.10
C MET A 634 -11.22 17.84 -3.67
N THR A 635 -10.26 18.00 -2.77
CA THR A 635 -10.47 18.30 -1.34
C THR A 635 -11.27 19.59 -1.08
N ILE A 636 -11.83 19.68 0.12
CA ILE A 636 -12.16 20.95 0.78
C ILE A 636 -10.86 21.44 1.42
N ASN A 637 -10.32 22.57 0.96
CA ASN A 637 -9.02 23.05 1.43
C ASN A 637 -9.08 23.44 2.91
N GLU A 638 -10.23 23.95 3.33
CA GLU A 638 -10.55 24.39 4.67
C GLU A 638 -10.54 23.22 5.67
N PHE A 639 -10.88 22.00 5.23
CA PHE A 639 -10.70 20.81 6.06
C PHE A 639 -9.31 20.19 5.89
N THR A 640 -8.82 20.02 4.66
CA THR A 640 -7.58 19.28 4.38
C THR A 640 -6.32 20.01 4.85
N TYR A 641 -6.23 21.33 4.65
CA TYR A 641 -5.04 22.14 4.91
C TYR A 641 -5.18 23.07 6.13
N TRP A 642 -6.17 22.81 7.00
CA TRP A 642 -6.40 23.49 8.27
C TRP A 642 -5.11 23.73 9.08
N ASP A 643 -4.23 22.72 9.11
CA ASP A 643 -2.98 22.72 9.87
C ASP A 643 -1.77 23.30 9.10
N PHE A 644 -1.92 23.61 7.81
CA PHE A 644 -0.82 23.89 6.89
C PHE A 644 -0.70 25.37 6.51
N PHE A 645 -1.82 26.07 6.31
CA PHE A 645 -1.84 27.51 5.97
C PHE A 645 -1.65 28.45 7.18
N GLY A 646 -1.34 27.92 8.36
CA GLY A 646 -1.01 28.73 9.53
C GLY A 646 -2.21 29.43 10.18
N LYS A 647 -1.93 30.49 10.94
CA LYS A 647 -2.87 31.10 11.92
C LYS A 647 -3.66 32.28 11.33
N ASP A 648 -4.07 32.18 10.08
CA ASP A 648 -4.80 33.24 9.38
C ASP A 648 -6.05 32.71 8.68
N ASP A 649 -5.94 31.66 7.84
CA ASP A 649 -7.02 31.31 6.91
C ASP A 649 -8.21 30.55 7.51
N ILE A 650 -8.06 29.49 8.33
CA ILE A 650 -9.21 28.62 8.69
C ILE A 650 -9.63 28.63 10.17
N THR A 651 -8.80 28.23 11.15
CA THR A 651 -9.09 28.50 12.58
C THR A 651 -7.82 28.77 13.38
N ASN A 652 -7.88 29.61 14.40
CA ASN A 652 -6.70 30.08 15.13
C ASN A 652 -6.59 29.49 16.55
N SER A 653 -7.56 28.70 17.00
CA SER A 653 -7.59 28.14 18.35
C SER A 653 -6.65 26.97 18.62
N GLY A 654 -6.25 26.21 17.59
CA GLY A 654 -5.55 24.93 17.74
C GLY A 654 -6.45 23.76 18.16
N PHE A 655 -7.78 23.93 18.20
CA PHE A 655 -8.72 22.80 18.30
C PHE A 655 -8.86 22.10 16.95
N LEU A 656 -8.87 20.76 16.95
CA LEU A 656 -9.05 20.00 15.70
C LEU A 656 -10.42 20.31 15.06
N PRO A 657 -10.50 20.46 13.72
CA PRO A 657 -11.74 20.80 13.05
C PRO A 657 -12.70 19.61 12.97
N ASP A 658 -14.00 19.89 13.09
CA ASP A 658 -15.08 18.93 12.80
C ASP A 658 -15.30 18.79 11.28
N TRP A 659 -15.86 17.65 10.86
CA TRP A 659 -16.40 17.45 9.51
C TRP A 659 -17.89 17.07 9.58
N PRO A 660 -18.78 17.65 8.75
CA PRO A 660 -18.54 18.72 7.76
C PRO A 660 -18.25 20.09 8.41
N ILE A 661 -17.63 21.00 7.64
CA ILE A 661 -17.40 22.38 8.09
C ILE A 661 -18.66 23.22 7.81
N VAL A 662 -19.09 23.98 8.82
CA VAL A 662 -20.26 24.87 8.73
C VAL A 662 -19.81 26.31 8.97
N MET A 663 -20.08 27.20 8.01
CA MET A 663 -19.77 28.63 8.09
C MET A 663 -21.04 29.47 7.94
N PRO A 664 -21.28 30.51 8.76
CA PRO A 664 -22.45 31.36 8.64
C PRO A 664 -22.38 32.21 7.36
N TYR A 665 -23.48 32.33 6.63
CA TYR A 665 -23.63 33.43 5.69
C TYR A 665 -23.67 34.73 6.50
N ALA A 666 -22.63 35.54 6.34
CA ALA A 666 -22.41 36.77 7.10
C ALA A 666 -21.52 37.71 6.29
N SER A 667 -21.81 39.01 6.32
CA SER A 667 -20.93 40.03 5.76
C SER A 667 -19.70 40.17 6.65
N ASP A 668 -18.51 40.00 6.07
CA ASP A 668 -17.24 40.39 6.68
C ASP A 668 -17.13 41.92 6.86
N TRP A 669 -17.89 42.68 6.06
CA TRP A 669 -17.85 44.13 6.02
C TRP A 669 -18.76 44.79 7.06
N LEU A 670 -18.26 45.86 7.71
CA LEU A 670 -18.98 46.73 8.64
C LEU A 670 -18.75 48.21 8.32
N SER A 671 -19.81 48.92 7.92
CA SER A 671 -19.82 50.36 7.64
C SER A 671 -21.22 50.99 7.80
N GLY A 672 -21.27 52.22 8.32
CA GLY A 672 -22.51 53.01 8.38
C GLY A 672 -23.65 52.31 9.13
N ASP A 673 -24.83 52.22 8.49
CA ASP A 673 -26.03 51.61 9.05
C ASP A 673 -26.00 50.06 9.15
N GLN A 674 -24.97 49.41 8.60
CA GLN A 674 -24.80 47.95 8.68
C GLN A 674 -24.59 47.49 10.13
N SER A 675 -25.11 46.32 10.51
CA SER A 675 -24.86 45.80 11.85
C SER A 675 -24.91 44.28 11.94
N LEU A 676 -23.77 43.71 12.33
CA LEU A 676 -23.71 42.34 12.82
C LEU A 676 -24.27 42.27 14.24
N LYS A 677 -25.04 41.22 14.54
CA LYS A 677 -25.61 40.96 15.88
C LYS A 677 -25.18 39.59 16.38
N LEU A 678 -24.78 39.50 17.65
CA LEU A 678 -24.72 38.24 18.40
C LEU A 678 -25.90 38.18 19.38
N ASN A 679 -26.52 37.02 19.58
CA ASN A 679 -27.53 36.80 20.64
C ASN A 679 -27.46 35.36 21.20
N GLY A 680 -28.34 35.01 22.14
CA GLY A 680 -28.39 33.65 22.72
C GLY A 680 -27.65 33.55 24.05
N ALA A 681 -26.70 32.62 24.17
CA ALA A 681 -26.00 32.32 25.43
C ALA A 681 -24.95 33.37 25.86
N LEU A 682 -25.31 34.65 25.91
CA LEU A 682 -24.42 35.79 26.18
C LEU A 682 -24.34 36.13 27.67
N ASP A 683 -23.97 35.14 28.46
CA ASP A 683 -24.01 35.22 29.93
C ASP A 683 -22.88 36.08 30.51
N LYS A 684 -23.07 36.63 31.72
CA LYS A 684 -22.03 37.37 32.46
C LYS A 684 -20.72 36.57 32.50
N GLY A 685 -19.62 37.21 32.12
CA GLY A 685 -18.30 36.60 31.99
C GLY A 685 -17.95 36.09 30.59
N THR A 686 -18.89 36.12 29.64
CA THR A 686 -18.59 35.84 28.22
C THR A 686 -17.59 36.87 27.70
N SER A 687 -16.48 36.41 27.10
CA SER A 687 -15.55 37.28 26.38
C SER A 687 -15.82 37.22 24.88
N VAL A 688 -15.75 38.37 24.21
CA VAL A 688 -15.82 38.45 22.75
C VAL A 688 -14.58 39.16 22.23
N GLU A 689 -13.97 38.59 21.20
CA GLU A 689 -12.86 39.18 20.44
C GLU A 689 -13.17 39.14 18.95
N MET A 690 -13.04 40.28 18.26
CA MET A 690 -13.25 40.43 16.82
C MET A 690 -11.91 40.79 16.18
N MET A 691 -11.43 39.96 15.25
CA MET A 691 -10.20 40.16 14.49
C MET A 691 -10.49 40.82 13.14
N PHE A 692 -9.57 41.65 12.67
CA PHE A 692 -9.72 42.46 11.46
C PHE A 692 -8.81 41.99 10.33
N ASN A 693 -9.37 41.91 9.13
CA ASN A 693 -8.63 41.67 7.89
C ASN A 693 -8.09 43.00 7.33
N GLN A 694 -8.98 43.95 7.07
CA GLN A 694 -8.64 45.23 6.44
C GLN A 694 -9.49 46.38 6.98
N ILE A 695 -8.88 47.53 7.22
CA ILE A 695 -9.54 48.72 7.78
C ILE A 695 -9.27 49.89 6.83
N LYS A 696 -10.30 50.43 6.16
CA LYS A 696 -10.10 51.50 5.15
C LYS A 696 -10.04 52.88 5.81
N ALA A 697 -11.00 53.22 6.66
CA ALA A 697 -10.98 54.43 7.49
C ALA A 697 -10.81 54.07 8.97
N SER A 698 -10.26 55.01 9.75
CA SER A 698 -10.15 54.88 11.21
C SER A 698 -11.35 55.57 11.86
N GLY A 699 -11.95 54.94 12.88
CA GLY A 699 -13.14 55.45 13.56
C GLY A 699 -13.48 54.63 14.80
N ASN A 700 -14.74 54.61 15.21
CA ASN A 700 -15.16 53.97 16.46
C ASN A 700 -16.03 52.74 16.20
N LEU A 701 -15.60 51.59 16.72
CA LEU A 701 -16.41 50.37 16.80
C LEU A 701 -17.15 50.38 18.14
N THR A 702 -18.47 50.32 18.08
CA THR A 702 -19.37 50.34 19.25
C THR A 702 -20.19 49.05 19.29
N VAL A 703 -20.44 48.54 20.50
CA VAL A 703 -21.26 47.36 20.75
C VAL A 703 -22.35 47.71 21.78
N THR A 704 -23.60 47.45 21.44
CA THR A 704 -24.76 47.80 22.29
C THR A 704 -25.70 46.62 22.55
N ASP A 705 -26.29 46.58 23.74
CA ASP A 705 -27.43 45.72 24.08
C ASP A 705 -28.68 46.60 24.19
N GLY A 706 -29.59 46.48 23.22
CA GLY A 706 -30.67 47.44 23.02
C GLY A 706 -30.16 48.88 22.83
N VAL A 707 -30.35 49.73 23.85
CA VAL A 707 -29.87 51.13 23.89
C VAL A 707 -28.66 51.35 24.81
N LYS A 708 -28.15 50.30 25.45
CA LYS A 708 -27.05 50.35 26.43
C LYS A 708 -25.73 50.09 25.72
N GLU A 709 -24.77 51.01 25.84
CA GLU A 709 -23.40 50.74 25.40
C GLU A 709 -22.75 49.68 26.31
N ILE A 710 -22.19 48.64 25.68
CA ILE A 710 -21.49 47.53 26.35
C ILE A 710 -19.98 47.69 26.16
N TYR A 711 -19.55 48.15 24.99
CA TYR A 711 -18.16 48.41 24.65
C TYR A 711 -18.08 49.48 23.55
N SER A 712 -17.05 50.33 23.61
CA SER A 712 -16.72 51.27 22.54
C SER A 712 -15.21 51.47 22.50
N SER A 713 -14.63 51.43 21.29
CA SER A 713 -13.19 51.61 21.10
C SER A 713 -12.88 52.24 19.75
N LYS A 714 -11.78 53.01 19.71
CA LYS A 714 -11.25 53.58 18.48
C LYS A 714 -10.38 52.57 17.76
N VAL A 715 -10.73 52.27 16.52
CA VAL A 715 -10.03 51.36 15.61
C VAL A 715 -9.30 52.19 14.56
N ASN A 716 -8.08 51.77 14.22
CA ASN A 716 -7.22 52.41 13.21
C ASN A 716 -6.66 51.39 12.21
N ARG A 717 -6.00 51.85 11.14
CA ARG A 717 -5.49 50.96 10.07
C ARG A 717 -4.50 49.88 10.54
N ASP A 718 -3.85 50.08 11.69
CA ASP A 718 -2.87 49.15 12.27
C ASP A 718 -3.51 48.15 13.25
N SER A 719 -4.78 48.34 13.61
CA SER A 719 -5.51 47.52 14.60
C SER A 719 -5.73 46.10 14.09
N LYS A 720 -5.49 45.10 14.94
CA LYS A 720 -5.62 43.66 14.59
C LYS A 720 -6.83 42.97 15.22
N SER A 721 -7.23 43.35 16.43
CA SER A 721 -8.49 42.94 17.03
C SER A 721 -9.04 43.99 17.99
N VAL A 722 -10.31 43.83 18.39
CA VAL A 722 -10.85 44.37 19.65
C VAL A 722 -11.27 43.22 20.55
N LYS A 723 -11.22 43.41 21.88
CA LYS A 723 -11.61 42.41 22.86
C LYS A 723 -12.30 43.03 24.07
N PHE A 724 -13.37 42.38 24.53
CA PHE A 724 -14.11 42.77 25.73
C PHE A 724 -14.69 41.56 26.47
N THR A 725 -15.29 41.80 27.63
CA THR A 725 -15.93 40.78 28.48
C THR A 725 -17.19 41.34 29.11
N LEU A 726 -18.27 40.56 29.09
CA LEU A 726 -19.58 40.98 29.58
C LEU A 726 -19.62 41.05 31.11
N ASN A 727 -19.83 42.24 31.65
CA ASN A 727 -19.95 42.47 33.09
C ASN A 727 -21.32 42.01 33.66
N GLU A 728 -22.31 41.80 32.80
CA GLU A 728 -23.69 41.39 33.07
C GLU A 728 -24.15 40.52 31.88
N THR A 729 -25.19 39.69 32.03
CA THR A 729 -25.76 38.96 30.88
C THR A 729 -26.43 39.95 29.93
N ALA A 730 -26.26 39.76 28.62
CA ALA A 730 -26.86 40.58 27.56
C ALA A 730 -27.92 39.80 26.77
N GLU A 731 -28.93 40.48 26.22
CA GLU A 731 -29.88 39.84 25.29
C GLU A 731 -29.35 39.82 23.86
N GLU A 732 -28.74 40.93 23.42
CA GLU A 732 -28.09 41.06 22.12
C GLU A 732 -26.78 41.87 22.23
N LEU A 733 -25.82 41.61 21.33
CA LEU A 733 -24.68 42.49 21.08
C LEU A 733 -24.73 42.94 19.63
N LYS A 734 -25.24 44.14 19.39
CA LYS A 734 -25.23 44.80 18.07
C LYS A 734 -23.91 45.54 17.88
N PHE A 735 -23.15 45.17 16.85
CA PHE A 735 -21.90 45.81 16.44
C PHE A 735 -22.18 46.87 15.37
N THR A 736 -21.60 48.07 15.52
CA THR A 736 -21.71 49.18 14.55
C THR A 736 -20.37 49.90 14.42
N TYR A 737 -19.94 50.21 13.19
CA TYR A 737 -18.67 50.91 12.93
C TYR A 737 -18.88 52.31 12.34
N ASN A 738 -18.50 53.32 13.11
CA ASN A 738 -18.68 54.74 12.78
C ASN A 738 -17.35 55.34 12.28
N ALA A 739 -17.20 55.45 10.96
CA ALA A 739 -16.04 56.02 10.26
C ALA A 739 -16.44 56.50 8.85
N ASP A 740 -15.52 57.18 8.14
CA ASP A 740 -15.74 57.66 6.76
C ASP A 740 -15.80 56.53 5.69
N ASP A 741 -15.38 55.31 6.06
CA ASP A 741 -15.33 54.09 5.26
C ASP A 741 -15.30 52.88 6.23
N GLY A 742 -15.50 51.66 5.76
CA GLY A 742 -15.66 50.47 6.61
C GLY A 742 -14.38 49.76 7.08
N LEU A 743 -14.63 48.65 7.76
CA LEU A 743 -13.66 47.59 8.05
C LEU A 743 -14.20 46.21 7.65
N SER A 744 -13.29 45.28 7.41
CA SER A 744 -13.52 43.85 7.21
C SER A 744 -13.03 43.07 8.44
N TRP A 745 -13.88 42.20 9.00
CA TRP A 745 -13.55 41.29 10.10
C TRP A 745 -13.30 39.86 9.58
N SER A 746 -12.25 39.20 10.06
CA SER A 746 -11.85 37.84 9.61
C SER A 746 -12.40 36.73 10.49
N GLN A 747 -12.49 36.97 11.80
CA GLN A 747 -12.95 35.98 12.77
C GLN A 747 -13.48 36.66 14.04
N ILE A 748 -14.53 36.09 14.65
CA ILE A 748 -15.01 36.41 15.99
C ILE A 748 -14.84 35.20 16.89
N ASN A 749 -14.23 35.43 18.05
CA ASN A 749 -14.04 34.47 19.12
C ASN A 749 -14.98 34.81 20.27
N VAL A 750 -15.95 33.94 20.54
CA VAL A 750 -16.83 34.03 21.73
C VAL A 750 -16.41 32.96 22.72
N THR A 751 -15.93 33.35 23.90
CA THR A 751 -15.57 32.44 24.99
C THR A 751 -16.61 32.54 26.08
N LEU A 752 -17.45 31.51 26.23
CA LEU A 752 -18.49 31.47 27.27
C LEU A 752 -17.89 31.18 28.67
N PRO A 753 -18.60 31.46 29.77
CA PRO A 753 -18.19 31.06 31.11
C PRO A 753 -17.94 29.54 31.24
N GLU A 754 -17.00 29.15 32.12
CA GLU A 754 -16.49 27.76 32.25
C GLU A 754 -17.57 26.68 32.41
N LYS A 755 -18.74 27.02 32.97
CA LYS A 755 -19.90 26.10 33.10
C LYS A 755 -20.40 25.53 31.75
N TYR A 756 -20.11 26.19 30.63
CA TYR A 756 -20.45 25.75 29.28
C TYR A 756 -19.32 24.94 28.60
N ALA A 757 -18.13 24.83 29.22
CA ALA A 757 -16.95 24.30 28.54
C ALA A 757 -17.07 22.79 28.21
N VAL A 758 -17.17 22.51 26.91
CA VAL A 758 -17.21 21.17 26.33
C VAL A 758 -15.80 20.58 26.19
N SER A 759 -15.68 19.25 26.10
CA SER A 759 -14.39 18.61 25.81
C SER A 759 -14.03 18.79 24.34
N ARG A 760 -12.80 19.22 24.05
CA ARG A 760 -12.25 19.32 22.69
C ARG A 760 -10.82 18.81 22.66
N ILE A 761 -10.37 18.39 21.48
CA ILE A 761 -8.98 17.97 21.26
C ILE A 761 -8.18 19.17 20.77
N TYR A 762 -7.13 19.52 21.51
CA TYR A 762 -6.21 20.61 21.20
C TYR A 762 -4.88 20.03 20.69
N LYS A 763 -4.41 20.49 19.52
CA LYS A 763 -3.06 20.22 19.00
C LYS A 763 -2.06 21.20 19.62
N LYS A 764 -0.97 20.70 20.20
CA LYS A 764 0.16 21.52 20.66
C LYS A 764 1.20 21.66 19.55
N ASP A 765 1.46 22.89 19.11
CA ASP A 765 2.51 23.22 18.14
C ASP A 765 3.89 22.76 18.64
N ASN A 766 4.47 21.78 17.96
CA ASN A 766 5.85 21.32 18.17
C ASN A 766 6.55 21.17 16.81
N PRO A 767 7.11 22.25 16.24
CA PRO A 767 7.79 22.20 14.94
C PRO A 767 8.86 21.10 14.89
N GLY A 768 8.86 20.31 13.81
CA GLY A 768 9.79 19.20 13.62
C GLY A 768 9.55 17.97 14.51
N LYS A 769 8.37 17.84 15.14
CA LYS A 769 7.97 16.65 15.91
C LYS A 769 6.56 16.19 15.54
N LYS A 770 6.23 14.94 15.89
CA LYS A 770 4.87 14.43 15.81
C LYS A 770 3.90 15.34 16.60
N PRO A 771 2.70 15.65 16.08
CA PRO A 771 1.67 16.38 16.81
C PRO A 771 1.36 15.75 18.18
N ASP A 772 1.42 16.56 19.23
CA ASP A 772 0.97 16.21 20.58
C ASP A 772 -0.47 16.73 20.75
N PHE A 773 -1.38 15.86 21.17
CA PHE A 773 -2.80 16.15 21.31
C PHE A 773 -3.24 15.99 22.76
N SER A 774 -3.95 16.99 23.28
CA SER A 774 -4.56 16.93 24.62
C SER A 774 -6.06 17.18 24.54
N GLU A 775 -6.84 16.30 25.16
CA GLU A 775 -8.22 16.59 25.51
C GLU A 775 -8.23 17.69 26.58
N VAL A 776 -8.92 18.80 26.30
CA VAL A 776 -9.06 19.94 27.21
C VAL A 776 -10.49 20.45 27.19
N LYS A 777 -10.95 21.04 28.30
CA LYS A 777 -12.22 21.74 28.32
C LYS A 777 -12.08 23.13 27.70
N SER A 778 -12.99 23.47 26.79
CA SER A 778 -13.02 24.77 26.13
C SER A 778 -14.46 25.24 25.92
N SER A 779 -14.67 26.52 26.17
CA SER A 779 -15.91 27.24 25.90
C SER A 779 -15.77 28.25 24.75
N LEU A 780 -14.68 28.14 23.96
CA LEU A 780 -14.40 28.98 22.80
C LEU A 780 -15.26 28.56 21.60
N ILE A 781 -15.82 29.54 20.93
CA ILE A 781 -16.61 29.42 19.71
C ILE A 781 -15.93 30.32 18.68
N GLU A 782 -15.44 29.73 17.59
CA GLU A 782 -14.83 30.45 16.48
C GLU A 782 -15.86 30.63 15.36
N ILE A 783 -16.00 31.87 14.89
CA ILE A 783 -16.99 32.29 13.90
C ILE A 783 -16.22 33.01 12.80
N LYS A 784 -16.26 32.52 11.56
CA LYS A 784 -15.73 33.22 10.37
C LYS A 784 -16.88 33.60 9.43
N PRO A 785 -16.81 34.72 8.69
CA PRO A 785 -17.84 35.06 7.71
C PRO A 785 -17.65 34.24 6.43
N TYR A 786 -18.76 33.81 5.81
CA TYR A 786 -18.75 33.34 4.42
C TYR A 786 -19.61 34.27 3.56
N TRP A 787 -18.98 34.90 2.56
CA TRP A 787 -19.66 35.84 1.65
C TRP A 787 -20.55 35.13 0.63
N LYS A 788 -21.62 35.81 0.20
CA LYS A 788 -22.54 35.38 -0.87
C LYS A 788 -23.28 36.61 -1.41
N ASP A 789 -23.55 36.63 -2.71
CA ASP A 789 -24.05 37.81 -3.47
C ASP A 789 -25.41 38.38 -3.03
N THR A 790 -26.06 37.76 -2.05
CA THR A 790 -27.42 38.07 -1.57
C THR A 790 -27.51 38.15 -0.05
N ILE A 791 -26.39 38.36 0.65
CA ILE A 791 -26.37 38.56 2.10
C ILE A 791 -27.03 39.89 2.50
N ASP A 792 -27.90 39.82 3.50
CA ASP A 792 -28.42 40.99 4.21
C ASP A 792 -27.47 41.40 5.35
N PHE A 793 -27.08 42.68 5.34
CA PHE A 793 -26.13 43.30 6.26
C PHE A 793 -26.64 43.44 7.71
N SER A 794 -27.83 42.92 8.03
CA SER A 794 -28.38 42.75 9.38
C SER A 794 -28.28 41.29 9.90
N THR A 795 -27.16 40.62 9.59
CA THR A 795 -26.87 39.24 10.02
C THR A 795 -26.91 39.08 11.54
N VAL A 796 -27.60 38.03 12.02
CA VAL A 796 -27.76 37.67 13.43
C VAL A 796 -27.21 36.28 13.69
N ILE A 797 -26.24 36.16 14.60
CA ILE A 797 -25.61 34.88 14.98
C ILE A 797 -26.00 34.54 16.42
N THR A 798 -26.77 33.46 16.58
CA THR A 798 -27.24 32.94 17.87
C THR A 798 -26.27 31.92 18.43
N ILE A 799 -25.59 32.31 19.51
CA ILE A 799 -24.68 31.48 20.31
C ILE A 799 -25.48 30.48 21.15
N LYS A 800 -25.02 29.23 21.21
CA LYS A 800 -25.63 28.13 21.97
C LYS A 800 -24.84 27.78 23.23
N ASP A 801 -25.50 27.11 24.17
CA ASP A 801 -24.94 26.63 25.43
C ASP A 801 -24.06 25.37 25.29
N ASP A 802 -24.13 24.66 24.17
CA ASP A 802 -23.22 23.56 23.79
C ASP A 802 -21.93 24.04 23.10
N CYS A 803 -21.68 25.35 23.10
CA CYS A 803 -20.58 26.01 22.40
C CYS A 803 -20.59 25.87 20.86
N THR A 804 -21.78 25.74 20.27
CA THR A 804 -22.04 25.95 18.83
C THR A 804 -22.75 27.29 18.55
N TYR A 805 -23.11 27.55 17.29
CA TYR A 805 -23.91 28.72 16.90
C TYR A 805 -24.78 28.44 15.67
N THR A 806 -25.76 29.31 15.41
CA THR A 806 -26.61 29.32 14.20
C THR A 806 -26.81 30.75 13.71
N THR A 807 -27.06 30.98 12.41
CA THR A 807 -27.35 32.33 11.86
C THR A 807 -28.75 32.41 11.22
N ASN A 808 -29.35 33.61 11.23
CA ASN A 808 -30.63 33.88 10.55
C ASN A 808 -30.56 33.81 9.01
N GLN A 809 -29.37 34.00 8.42
CA GLN A 809 -29.14 33.89 6.97
C GLN A 809 -28.96 32.44 6.50
N GLY A 810 -28.84 31.48 7.43
CA GLY A 810 -28.37 30.11 7.13
C GLY A 810 -26.85 30.03 6.95
N CYS A 811 -26.35 28.81 6.78
CA CYS A 811 -24.91 28.54 6.69
C CYS A 811 -24.51 28.00 5.31
N ASN A 812 -23.29 28.30 4.89
CA ASN A 812 -22.57 27.48 3.94
C ASN A 812 -22.13 26.18 4.64
N SER A 813 -22.30 25.05 3.98
CA SER A 813 -21.86 23.74 4.46
C SER A 813 -20.85 23.20 3.46
N LEU A 814 -19.61 22.94 3.91
CA LEU A 814 -18.59 22.30 3.11
C LEU A 814 -18.55 20.84 3.51
N ASP A 815 -19.12 20.01 2.64
CA ASP A 815 -19.63 18.68 2.96
C ASP A 815 -19.58 17.72 1.76
N LYS A 816 -20.28 16.60 1.87
CA LYS A 816 -20.44 15.61 0.80
C LYS A 816 -21.04 16.18 -0.48
N ASP A 817 -22.04 17.06 -0.39
CA ASP A 817 -22.71 17.60 -1.58
C ASP A 817 -21.80 18.61 -2.30
N THR A 818 -20.96 19.32 -1.54
CA THR A 818 -19.86 20.15 -2.09
C THR A 818 -18.83 19.31 -2.85
N LEU A 819 -18.39 18.18 -2.26
CA LEU A 819 -17.47 17.22 -2.91
C LEU A 819 -18.11 16.59 -4.15
N LEU A 820 -19.40 16.28 -4.10
CA LEU A 820 -20.18 15.75 -5.23
C LEU A 820 -20.30 16.78 -6.36
N TYR A 821 -20.50 18.06 -6.05
CA TYR A 821 -20.49 19.14 -7.04
C TYR A 821 -19.13 19.27 -7.74
N LYS A 822 -18.02 19.27 -6.99
CA LYS A 822 -16.65 19.31 -7.54
C LYS A 822 -16.38 18.14 -8.49
N ALA A 823 -16.72 16.92 -8.07
CA ALA A 823 -16.59 15.71 -8.88
C ALA A 823 -17.44 15.76 -10.17
N LYS A 824 -18.68 16.27 -10.07
CA LYS A 824 -19.60 16.43 -11.19
C LYS A 824 -19.06 17.38 -12.26
N ASP A 825 -18.61 18.58 -11.88
CA ASP A 825 -18.21 19.58 -12.87
C ASP A 825 -16.87 19.23 -13.54
N TRP A 826 -15.93 18.61 -12.81
CA TRP A 826 -14.74 18.01 -13.41
C TRP A 826 -15.09 16.96 -14.48
N THR A 827 -16.01 16.05 -14.16
CA THR A 827 -16.44 14.99 -15.08
C THR A 827 -17.15 15.54 -16.32
N LYS A 828 -17.90 16.64 -16.14
CA LYS A 828 -18.50 17.41 -17.24
C LYS A 828 -17.40 18.02 -18.13
N LEU A 829 -16.43 18.73 -17.54
CA LEU A 829 -15.33 19.35 -18.27
C LEU A 829 -14.54 18.33 -19.10
N THR A 830 -14.10 17.22 -18.49
CA THR A 830 -13.33 16.19 -19.21
C THR A 830 -14.18 15.52 -20.29
N GLY A 831 -15.49 15.35 -20.06
CA GLY A 831 -16.45 14.91 -21.08
C GLY A 831 -16.61 15.86 -22.27
N GLU A 832 -16.69 17.18 -22.04
CA GLU A 832 -16.76 18.22 -23.08
C GLU A 832 -15.44 18.39 -23.87
N LEU A 833 -14.33 17.99 -23.26
CA LEU A 833 -13.00 17.92 -23.88
C LEU A 833 -12.75 16.58 -24.60
N GLY A 834 -13.52 15.53 -24.31
CA GLY A 834 -13.33 14.20 -24.90
C GLY A 834 -12.12 13.45 -24.33
N VAL A 835 -11.85 13.63 -23.03
CA VAL A 835 -10.72 13.05 -22.30
C VAL A 835 -11.18 12.40 -20.99
N ALA A 836 -10.36 11.52 -20.42
CA ALA A 836 -10.53 10.99 -19.08
C ALA A 836 -9.99 11.98 -18.03
N GLY A 837 -10.50 11.85 -16.80
CA GLY A 837 -10.13 12.67 -15.65
C GLY A 837 -9.71 11.84 -14.43
N LEU A 838 -8.75 12.37 -13.66
CA LEU A 838 -8.23 11.76 -12.44
C LEU A 838 -7.92 12.86 -11.40
N THR A 839 -8.07 12.56 -10.11
CA THR A 839 -7.52 13.38 -9.01
C THR A 839 -6.17 12.80 -8.60
N ASN A 840 -5.09 13.58 -8.74
CA ASN A 840 -3.72 13.18 -8.42
C ASN A 840 -3.56 12.91 -6.91
N GLU A 841 -4.45 13.47 -6.09
CA GLU A 841 -4.36 13.49 -4.64
C GLU A 841 -5.73 13.42 -3.96
N ILE A 842 -5.75 12.72 -2.82
CA ILE A 842 -6.71 12.83 -1.73
C ILE A 842 -5.87 13.03 -0.47
N GLU A 843 -5.64 14.29 -0.13
CA GLU A 843 -4.80 14.68 1.01
C GLU A 843 -5.61 14.85 2.29
N LEU A 844 -5.05 14.34 3.39
CA LEU A 844 -5.43 14.70 4.76
C LEU A 844 -4.24 14.37 5.67
N PHE A 845 -3.72 15.36 6.40
CA PHE A 845 -2.57 15.19 7.30
C PHE A 845 -2.95 14.40 8.57
N ASN A 846 -2.02 14.28 9.53
CA ASN A 846 -2.25 13.55 10.80
C ASN A 846 -2.96 14.39 11.88
N SER A 847 -3.22 15.68 11.64
CA SER A 847 -3.78 16.63 12.61
C SER A 847 -5.31 16.64 12.70
N TYR A 848 -5.95 15.46 12.70
CA TYR A 848 -7.41 15.31 12.75
C TYR A 848 -7.86 14.21 13.72
N SER A 849 -9.14 14.24 14.11
CA SER A 849 -9.81 13.16 14.86
C SER A 849 -10.03 11.93 13.96
N SER A 850 -9.97 10.71 14.53
CA SER A 850 -10.20 9.50 13.74
C SER A 850 -11.61 9.42 13.14
N LYS A 851 -12.62 9.93 13.85
CA LYS A 851 -14.02 10.00 13.38
C LYS A 851 -14.13 10.87 12.12
N ASP A 852 -13.61 12.08 12.20
CA ASP A 852 -13.88 13.14 11.24
C ASP A 852 -13.08 12.91 9.95
N ALA A 853 -11.83 12.49 10.09
CA ALA A 853 -11.00 12.02 8.99
C ALA A 853 -11.64 10.85 8.22
N LEU A 854 -12.12 9.80 8.91
CA LEU A 854 -12.75 8.65 8.26
C LEU A 854 -14.09 9.03 7.59
N THR A 855 -14.83 9.98 8.16
CA THR A 855 -16.07 10.50 7.56
C THR A 855 -15.75 11.27 6.27
N TYR A 856 -14.79 12.19 6.32
CA TYR A 856 -14.31 12.95 5.16
C TYR A 856 -13.78 12.05 4.03
N TYR A 857 -12.92 11.08 4.36
CA TYR A 857 -12.46 10.07 3.39
C TYR A 857 -13.64 9.30 2.79
N GLY A 858 -14.64 8.91 3.58
CA GLY A 858 -15.84 8.24 3.08
C GLY A 858 -16.66 9.09 2.12
N ASP A 859 -16.77 10.39 2.37
CA ASP A 859 -17.51 11.34 1.53
C ASP A 859 -16.81 11.64 0.20
N ILE A 860 -15.50 11.94 0.23
CA ILE A 860 -14.75 12.19 -1.02
C ILE A 860 -14.63 10.93 -1.87
N LEU A 861 -14.39 9.75 -1.27
CA LEU A 861 -14.37 8.47 -1.99
C LEU A 861 -15.76 8.10 -2.56
N SER A 862 -16.85 8.47 -1.87
CA SER A 862 -18.22 8.33 -2.41
C SER A 862 -18.41 9.18 -3.66
N ALA A 863 -18.10 10.48 -3.61
CA ALA A 863 -18.28 11.42 -4.71
C ALA A 863 -17.44 11.02 -5.94
N LEU A 864 -16.19 10.60 -5.72
CA LEU A 864 -15.30 10.09 -6.77
C LEU A 864 -15.82 8.79 -7.38
N ASN A 865 -16.45 7.90 -6.59
CA ASN A 865 -17.05 6.67 -7.11
C ASN A 865 -18.35 6.90 -7.89
N GLU A 866 -19.19 7.85 -7.48
CA GLU A 866 -20.45 8.17 -8.18
C GLU A 866 -20.19 8.64 -9.61
N TYR A 867 -19.17 9.49 -9.80
CA TYR A 867 -18.76 9.97 -11.13
C TYR A 867 -17.67 9.11 -11.81
N ASN A 868 -17.31 7.96 -11.22
CA ASN A 868 -16.30 7.03 -11.75
C ASN A 868 -14.92 7.69 -12.01
N ILE A 869 -14.55 8.67 -11.20
CA ILE A 869 -13.28 9.41 -11.31
C ILE A 869 -12.15 8.54 -10.75
N SER A 870 -11.02 8.48 -11.46
CA SER A 870 -9.81 7.81 -10.96
C SER A 870 -9.18 8.60 -9.81
N TRP A 871 -8.67 7.93 -8.78
CA TRP A 871 -8.17 8.59 -7.57
C TRP A 871 -6.91 7.97 -6.99
N ASN A 872 -6.20 8.81 -6.24
CA ASN A 872 -4.90 8.49 -5.65
C ASN A 872 -4.79 9.04 -4.22
N ALA A 873 -4.45 8.18 -3.25
CA ALA A 873 -4.32 8.56 -1.83
C ALA A 873 -2.86 8.91 -1.48
N THR A 874 -2.49 10.19 -1.54
CA THR A 874 -1.09 10.67 -1.53
C THR A 874 -0.30 10.32 -0.28
N ILE A 875 -0.94 10.39 0.88
CA ILE A 875 -0.25 10.24 2.17
C ILE A 875 -0.33 8.79 2.65
N LEU A 876 0.24 7.87 1.85
CA LEU A 876 0.34 6.45 2.17
C LEU A 876 0.97 6.20 3.56
N LYS A 877 1.89 7.07 4.01
CA LYS A 877 2.46 7.01 5.37
C LYS A 877 1.40 6.97 6.47
N ASN A 878 0.30 7.70 6.34
CA ASN A 878 -0.81 7.65 7.30
C ASN A 878 -1.44 6.25 7.38
N VAL A 879 -1.41 5.50 6.27
CA VAL A 879 -1.97 4.14 6.18
C VAL A 879 -0.97 3.08 6.65
N ILE A 880 0.32 3.22 6.33
CA ILE A 880 1.34 2.17 6.57
C ILE A 880 2.26 2.42 7.77
N ASP A 881 2.32 3.65 8.28
CA ASP A 881 3.05 4.05 9.47
C ASP A 881 2.18 4.97 10.34
N ALA A 882 1.02 4.45 10.75
CA ALA A 882 0.13 5.11 11.70
C ALA A 882 0.71 5.19 13.14
N LYS A 883 1.94 4.69 13.38
CA LYS A 883 2.66 4.93 14.65
C LYS A 883 3.21 6.35 14.69
N GLU A 884 3.85 6.82 13.63
CA GLU A 884 4.31 8.21 13.54
C GLU A 884 3.28 9.14 12.88
N TRP A 885 2.69 8.71 11.76
CA TRP A 885 1.79 9.50 10.91
C TRP A 885 0.29 9.26 11.17
N GLY A 886 -0.04 8.58 12.26
CA GLY A 886 -1.42 8.28 12.63
C GLY A 886 -2.18 9.47 13.24
N ARG A 887 -3.45 9.62 12.84
CA ARG A 887 -4.39 10.64 13.32
C ARG A 887 -4.84 10.43 14.78
N TYR A 888 -5.39 11.45 15.43
CA TYR A 888 -5.78 11.36 16.85
C TYR A 888 -6.82 10.26 17.11
N GLY A 889 -6.54 9.41 18.10
CA GLY A 889 -7.41 8.30 18.51
C GLY A 889 -7.22 6.99 17.74
N ILE A 890 -6.32 6.93 16.74
CA ILE A 890 -6.02 5.70 16.01
C ILE A 890 -5.43 4.60 16.91
N LYS A 891 -5.62 3.34 16.51
CA LYS A 891 -5.03 2.15 17.14
C LYS A 891 -4.26 1.35 16.08
N PRO A 892 -2.97 1.64 15.85
CA PRO A 892 -2.20 1.04 14.76
C PRO A 892 -2.01 -0.48 14.93
N VAL A 893 -2.00 -1.21 13.81
CA VAL A 893 -1.87 -2.68 13.79
C VAL A 893 -0.59 -3.09 13.06
N THR A 894 0.32 -3.79 13.72
CA THR A 894 1.53 -4.33 13.07
C THR A 894 1.16 -5.32 11.96
N TYR A 895 1.77 -5.17 10.78
CA TYR A 895 1.50 -5.95 9.57
C TYR A 895 2.75 -6.09 8.68
N GLY A 896 2.70 -6.98 7.69
CA GLY A 896 3.80 -7.32 6.77
C GLY A 896 4.62 -8.52 7.27
N SER A 897 5.36 -9.18 6.37
CA SER A 897 6.07 -10.44 6.70
C SER A 897 7.13 -10.28 7.80
N LYS A 898 7.65 -9.07 7.99
CA LYS A 898 8.65 -8.70 8.99
C LYS A 898 8.07 -7.75 10.05
N GLY A 899 6.74 -7.59 10.11
CA GLY A 899 6.07 -6.59 10.94
C GLY A 899 6.40 -5.14 10.56
N GLN A 900 6.84 -4.90 9.33
CA GLN A 900 7.43 -3.64 8.88
C GLN A 900 6.44 -2.47 8.76
N TYR A 901 5.13 -2.74 8.72
CA TYR A 901 4.09 -1.72 8.65
C TYR A 901 3.32 -1.63 9.97
N SER A 902 2.85 -0.43 10.29
CA SER A 902 2.02 -0.12 11.45
C SER A 902 0.70 0.48 10.97
N LEU A 903 -0.25 -0.38 10.57
CA LEU A 903 -1.39 0.01 9.75
C LEU A 903 -2.45 0.85 10.47
N ASP A 904 -2.98 1.82 9.74
CA ASP A 904 -4.34 2.34 9.94
C ASP A 904 -5.35 1.38 9.31
N LEU A 905 -5.76 0.37 10.09
CA LEU A 905 -6.65 -0.69 9.62
C LEU A 905 -8.05 -0.18 9.23
N GLU A 906 -8.48 0.95 9.79
CA GLU A 906 -9.79 1.56 9.50
C GLU A 906 -9.76 2.29 8.14
N LEU A 907 -8.75 3.14 7.92
CA LEU A 907 -8.57 3.86 6.66
C LEU A 907 -8.22 2.92 5.51
N LEU A 908 -7.40 1.89 5.75
CA LEU A 908 -7.11 0.88 4.74
C LEU A 908 -8.40 0.15 4.31
N LYS A 909 -9.27 -0.26 5.25
CA LYS A 909 -10.55 -0.90 4.93
C LYS A 909 -11.51 0.04 4.20
N LEU A 910 -11.51 1.33 4.52
CA LEU A 910 -12.30 2.35 3.84
C LEU A 910 -11.84 2.60 2.39
N LEU A 911 -10.53 2.68 2.15
CA LEU A 911 -9.96 2.76 0.79
C LEU A 911 -10.28 1.48 -0.01
N GLN A 912 -10.20 0.31 0.64
CA GLN A 912 -10.47 -0.99 0.04
C GLN A 912 -11.96 -1.21 -0.31
N SER A 913 -12.90 -0.53 0.36
CA SER A 913 -14.33 -0.59 0.01
C SER A 913 -14.72 0.31 -1.18
N HIS A 914 -13.77 1.05 -1.77
CA HIS A 914 -13.99 2.00 -2.87
C HIS A 914 -13.19 1.68 -4.15
N GLN A 915 -12.66 0.46 -4.29
CA GLN A 915 -11.97 -0.04 -5.48
C GLN A 915 -12.92 -0.28 -6.67
#